data_AF-A0A9Q0K4X3-F1
#
_entry.id   AF-A0A9Q0K4X3-F1
#
_cell.length_a   1.000
_cell.length_b   1.000
_cell.length_c   1.000
_cell.angle_alpha   90.00
_cell.angle_beta   90.00
_cell.angle_gamma   90.00
#
_symmetry.space_group_name_H-M   'P 1'
#
loop_
_entity.id
_entity.type
_entity.pdbx_description
1 polymer ?
#
loop_
_entity_poly.entity_id
_entity_poly.type
_entity_poly.pdbx_seq_one_letter_code
_entity_poly.pdbx_strand_id
1 'polypeptide(L)'
;MAVRDAEKQIPSEPHWAFCYTMLHKVSRSFALVIQQLGPELRNAVCIFYLVLRALDTVEDDTSIPDDIKVPILKAFHRHIYDRDWHFSCGTKHYKVLMDQFHLVSTAFLELGSSYQEGIEDITKRMGAGMAKFICKEVETVDDYDEYCHYVAGLVGLGLSKLFAASRLEDLAPDSLSNSMGLFLQKTNIIRDYLEDINEIPKSRMFWPRQIWSKYVNRLEDLKYEENSKKAVQCLNDMVTNALIHAEDCLKYLSSLKDPSIFRFCAIPQVMAIGTLALCYNNVEVFRGVVKMRRGLTAKVIDRTKTMSDVYGAFFDLSCMLKSKVDNNDPNATKTCNRVEAIQKTCKESGLLTKRRSYMVESHPRYNSILIMAIFIKEWLALVLLLTLFIRLFEVCRSFTKRTSGRRRRFRTACIGPNRPIEQDVADKPNRAIDNDEDIVSVTSTRQEIMEDVHSVAAEDFDADTSIWTQMKEIVMFAGPATGLWICGPLMSLIDTAVIGQGSSVELAALGPGTVVCDNLSYTFMFLSIATSNMIATSLAREDKNEVQHQISILLFVGLACGVGMLFFTKLLGARILTAFTGPKNMHIVPAANTYVQIRGLAWPALLVGWVAQSASLGMKDSWGPLKALAVASAVNGIGDIILCCFFEYGIAGAAWATMFSQVVAAFMMIGSLNKKGFNAFSLSIPSFKELVQILELAAPVFLTMTSKVAFYSLLVYFATSMGMLTIAAHQVMIQVYCMCTVWGEPLSQTAQSFMPELIYGVNRSLAKARLLLKSLVIIGALTGFMLGAIGTSVPLLFPYLFTRDHEVIVEMHKVLFPYFIALMVTPSTHSLEGTLMAGRDLRFLSLSMSGCFSLGGLLLLLVSSKGCGLPGCWWGLAGFQWARFCLALRRLTSPQGILYSEEFN
;
A
#
# COMPACT_ATOMS: atom_id res chain seq x y z
N MET A 1 5.14 -5.88 24.34
CA MET A 1 5.61 -6.18 25.71
C MET A 1 4.55 -5.76 26.70
N ALA A 2 4.47 -4.49 27.12
CA ALA A 2 3.54 -3.99 28.15
C ALA A 2 2.17 -4.70 28.29
N VAL A 3 1.39 -4.89 27.22
CA VAL A 3 0.10 -5.61 27.27
C VAL A 3 0.25 -7.09 27.72
N ARG A 4 1.23 -7.83 27.21
CA ARG A 4 1.53 -9.21 27.62
C ARG A 4 2.10 -9.31 29.04
N ASP A 5 2.73 -8.24 29.51
CA ASP A 5 3.23 -8.15 30.88
C ASP A 5 2.10 -7.76 31.85
N ALA A 6 1.11 -7.00 31.38
CA ALA A 6 -0.13 -6.69 32.10
C ALA A 6 -1.10 -7.89 32.15
N GLU A 7 -1.20 -8.71 31.10
CA GLU A 7 -1.96 -9.97 31.09
C GLU A 7 -1.50 -10.93 32.19
N LYS A 8 -0.18 -11.03 32.43
CA LYS A 8 0.41 -11.80 33.54
C LYS A 8 0.15 -11.23 34.94
N GLN A 9 -0.40 -10.02 35.03
CA GLN A 9 -0.74 -9.33 36.27
C GLN A 9 -2.26 -9.23 36.47
N ILE A 10 -3.08 -9.86 35.62
CA ILE A 10 -4.52 -9.99 35.87
C ILE A 10 -4.69 -10.97 37.05
N PRO A 11 -5.46 -10.60 38.09
CA PRO A 11 -5.73 -11.51 39.21
C PRO A 11 -6.40 -12.81 38.71
N SER A 12 -6.01 -13.95 39.28
CA SER A 12 -6.40 -15.29 38.81
C SER A 12 -7.87 -15.65 39.07
N GLU A 13 -8.57 -14.85 39.86
CA GLU A 13 -9.94 -15.11 40.29
C GLU A 13 -10.93 -14.93 39.12
N PRO A 14 -11.98 -15.78 39.02
CA PRO A 14 -12.89 -15.77 37.88
C PRO A 14 -13.56 -14.42 37.59
N HIS A 15 -13.89 -13.65 38.62
CA HIS A 15 -14.50 -12.32 38.48
C HIS A 15 -13.52 -11.29 37.89
N TRP A 16 -12.25 -11.31 38.26
CA TRP A 16 -11.24 -10.43 37.66
C TRP A 16 -10.95 -10.80 36.21
N ALA A 17 -10.85 -12.10 35.91
CA ALA A 17 -10.71 -12.60 34.54
C ALA A 17 -11.91 -12.17 33.66
N PHE A 18 -13.14 -12.26 34.19
CA PHE A 18 -14.34 -11.74 33.53
C PHE A 18 -14.26 -10.23 33.31
N CYS A 19 -13.96 -9.43 34.34
CA CYS A 19 -13.87 -7.98 34.25
C CYS A 19 -12.88 -7.52 33.17
N TYR A 20 -11.65 -8.05 33.14
CA TYR A 20 -10.68 -7.68 32.10
C TYR A 20 -11.08 -8.19 30.71
N THR A 21 -11.68 -9.37 30.59
CA THR A 21 -12.23 -9.89 29.32
C THR A 21 -13.34 -9.00 28.80
N MET A 22 -14.26 -8.59 29.67
CA MET A 22 -15.36 -7.69 29.31
C MET A 22 -14.86 -6.30 28.97
N LEU A 23 -13.89 -5.76 29.71
CA LEU A 23 -13.25 -4.48 29.39
C LEU A 23 -12.73 -4.49 27.95
N HIS A 24 -12.01 -5.53 27.51
CA HIS A 24 -11.59 -5.63 26.11
C HIS A 24 -12.76 -5.71 25.10
N LYS A 25 -13.84 -6.43 25.44
CA LYS A 25 -15.01 -6.61 24.57
C LYS A 25 -15.87 -5.34 24.43
N VAL A 26 -16.06 -4.57 25.51
CA VAL A 26 -16.87 -3.33 25.51
C VAL A 26 -16.06 -2.05 25.28
N SER A 27 -14.73 -2.09 25.42
CA SER A 27 -13.87 -0.89 25.53
C SER A 27 -12.60 -0.96 24.66
N ARG A 28 -12.76 -1.06 23.33
CA ARG A 28 -11.63 -1.31 22.39
C ARG A 28 -10.38 -0.43 22.60
N SER A 29 -10.53 0.90 22.53
CA SER A 29 -9.39 1.83 22.64
C SER A 29 -9.04 2.16 24.09
N PHE A 30 -10.05 2.17 24.98
CA PHE A 30 -9.88 2.54 26.38
C PHE A 30 -9.24 1.42 27.21
N ALA A 31 -9.53 0.14 26.94
CA ALA A 31 -8.85 -0.99 27.58
C ALA A 31 -7.31 -0.91 27.45
N LEU A 32 -6.83 -0.54 26.26
CA LEU A 32 -5.40 -0.40 25.97
C LEU A 32 -4.70 0.73 26.73
N VAL A 33 -5.43 1.77 27.18
CA VAL A 33 -4.86 2.82 28.03
C VAL A 33 -5.04 2.53 29.53
N ILE A 34 -6.16 1.90 29.92
CA ILE A 34 -6.38 1.43 31.30
C ILE A 34 -5.26 0.47 31.71
N GLN A 35 -4.90 -0.49 30.83
CA GLN A 35 -3.83 -1.45 31.08
C GLN A 35 -2.42 -0.87 31.29
N GLN A 36 -2.23 0.43 31.07
CA GLN A 36 -0.94 1.11 31.28
C GLN A 36 -0.78 1.66 32.70
N LEU A 37 -1.88 1.71 33.48
CA LEU A 37 -1.89 2.12 34.88
C LEU A 37 -1.25 1.05 35.78
N GLY A 38 -0.72 1.48 36.94
CA GLY A 38 -0.22 0.57 37.98
C GLY A 38 -1.32 -0.36 38.53
N PRO A 39 -0.99 -1.58 39.04
CA PRO A 39 -1.96 -2.65 39.23
C PRO A 39 -3.21 -2.31 40.07
N GLU A 40 -3.03 -1.59 41.17
CA GLU A 40 -4.11 -1.19 42.08
C GLU A 40 -5.09 -0.21 41.41
N LEU A 41 -4.56 0.89 40.88
CA LEU A 41 -5.35 1.91 40.16
C LEU A 41 -5.95 1.35 38.87
N ARG A 42 -5.25 0.44 38.19
CA ARG A 42 -5.75 -0.28 37.00
C ARG A 42 -7.00 -1.10 37.32
N ASN A 43 -6.99 -1.83 38.45
CA ASN A 43 -8.15 -2.56 38.93
C ASN A 43 -9.32 -1.61 39.26
N ALA A 44 -9.08 -0.53 40.02
CA ALA A 44 -10.10 0.45 40.36
C ALA A 44 -10.73 1.13 39.12
N VAL A 45 -9.91 1.55 38.15
CA VAL A 45 -10.37 2.18 36.89
C VAL A 45 -11.05 1.17 35.97
N CYS A 46 -10.64 -0.10 35.96
CA CYS A 46 -11.33 -1.18 35.23
C CYS A 46 -12.78 -1.35 35.74
N ILE A 47 -12.96 -1.48 37.06
CA ILE A 47 -14.28 -1.61 37.67
C ILE A 47 -15.11 -0.34 37.50
N PHE A 48 -14.51 0.85 37.71
CA PHE A 48 -15.20 2.12 37.47
C PHE A 48 -15.73 2.22 36.04
N TYR A 49 -14.92 1.83 35.04
CA TYR A 49 -15.37 1.78 33.64
C TYR A 49 -16.53 0.81 33.43
N LEU A 50 -16.48 -0.41 34.00
CA LEU A 50 -17.51 -1.43 33.81
C LEU A 50 -18.82 -1.08 34.51
N VAL A 51 -18.77 -0.53 35.72
CA VAL A 51 -19.94 -0.02 36.46
C VAL A 51 -20.63 1.08 35.66
N LEU A 52 -19.87 2.07 35.17
CA LEU A 52 -20.45 3.15 34.38
C LEU A 52 -20.93 2.66 33.00
N ARG A 53 -20.28 1.67 32.38
CA ARG A 53 -20.75 1.08 31.12
C ARG A 53 -22.05 0.28 31.31
N ALA A 54 -22.24 -0.38 32.45
CA ALA A 54 -23.48 -1.06 32.77
C ALA A 54 -24.63 -0.05 33.00
N LEU A 55 -24.36 1.04 33.74
CA LEU A 55 -25.29 2.16 33.91
C LEU A 55 -25.71 2.78 32.55
N ASP A 56 -24.74 3.07 31.71
CA ASP A 56 -24.88 3.58 30.32
C ASP A 56 -25.69 2.59 29.45
N THR A 57 -25.50 1.27 29.60
CA THR A 57 -26.31 0.24 28.92
C THR A 57 -27.79 0.26 29.34
N VAL A 58 -28.10 0.70 30.58
CA VAL A 58 -29.50 0.88 31.03
C VAL A 58 -30.10 2.18 30.49
N GLU A 59 -29.32 3.25 30.35
CA GLU A 59 -29.78 4.49 29.71
C GLU A 59 -30.08 4.27 28.22
N ASP A 60 -29.11 3.72 27.48
CA ASP A 60 -29.12 3.62 26.02
C ASP A 60 -30.15 2.63 25.46
N ASP A 61 -30.58 1.63 26.24
CA ASP A 61 -31.53 0.63 25.76
C ASP A 61 -32.94 1.24 25.59
N THR A 62 -33.23 1.68 24.37
CA THR A 62 -34.50 2.30 23.96
C THR A 62 -35.70 1.32 23.98
N SER A 63 -35.48 0.02 24.24
CA SER A 63 -36.57 -0.94 24.43
C SER A 63 -37.15 -0.96 25.85
N ILE A 64 -36.42 -0.41 26.84
CA ILE A 64 -36.88 -0.33 28.23
C ILE A 64 -37.80 0.88 28.41
N PRO A 65 -39.04 0.69 28.92
CA PRO A 65 -39.92 1.79 29.31
C PRO A 65 -39.31 2.74 30.35
N ASP A 66 -39.55 4.05 30.19
CA ASP A 66 -38.93 5.09 31.02
C ASP A 66 -39.31 4.99 32.51
N ASP A 67 -40.50 4.47 32.83
CA ASP A 67 -40.99 4.22 34.19
C ASP A 67 -40.25 3.07 34.90
N ILE A 68 -39.68 2.12 34.15
CA ILE A 68 -38.79 1.07 34.65
C ILE A 68 -37.34 1.58 34.70
N LYS A 69 -36.90 2.29 33.66
CA LYS A 69 -35.53 2.79 33.49
C LYS A 69 -35.13 3.81 34.55
N VAL A 70 -35.96 4.83 34.80
CA VAL A 70 -35.65 5.95 35.71
C VAL A 70 -35.40 5.51 37.17
N PRO A 71 -36.20 4.61 37.78
CA PRO A 71 -35.89 4.06 39.10
C PRO A 71 -34.56 3.31 39.16
N ILE A 72 -34.26 2.47 38.15
CA ILE A 72 -33.02 1.68 38.10
C ILE A 72 -31.80 2.59 38.05
N LEU A 73 -31.78 3.58 37.15
CA LEU A 73 -30.66 4.53 37.04
C LEU A 73 -30.40 5.29 38.35
N LYS A 74 -31.46 5.72 39.05
CA LYS A 74 -31.32 6.38 40.36
C LYS A 74 -30.84 5.44 41.46
N ALA A 75 -31.21 4.16 41.41
CA ALA A 75 -30.85 3.14 42.40
C ALA A 75 -29.54 2.41 42.09
N PHE A 76 -28.98 2.53 40.88
CA PHE A 76 -27.85 1.72 40.39
C PHE A 76 -26.62 1.71 41.31
N HIS A 77 -26.31 2.86 41.93
CA HIS A 77 -25.24 3.00 42.94
C HIS A 77 -25.38 2.11 44.18
N ARG A 78 -26.57 1.52 44.42
CA ARG A 78 -26.82 0.54 45.48
C ARG A 78 -26.66 -0.88 44.97
N HIS A 79 -27.02 -1.12 43.72
CA HIS A 79 -26.94 -2.43 43.07
C HIS A 79 -25.49 -2.90 42.84
N ILE A 80 -24.51 -1.99 42.81
CA ILE A 80 -23.08 -2.37 42.79
C ILE A 80 -22.60 -3.09 44.05
N TYR A 81 -23.30 -2.94 45.18
CA TYR A 81 -23.04 -3.67 46.43
C TYR A 81 -23.79 -5.02 46.49
N ASP A 82 -24.77 -5.22 45.62
CA ASP A 82 -25.62 -6.40 45.59
C ASP A 82 -25.02 -7.43 44.61
N ARG A 83 -24.81 -8.65 45.11
CA ARG A 83 -24.28 -9.78 44.32
C ARG A 83 -25.38 -10.59 43.65
N ASP A 84 -26.63 -10.47 44.11
CA ASP A 84 -27.78 -11.17 43.57
C ASP A 84 -28.54 -10.31 42.55
N TRP A 85 -28.19 -9.02 42.42
CA TRP A 85 -28.79 -8.12 41.44
C TRP A 85 -28.43 -8.51 40.00
N HIS A 86 -29.47 -8.68 39.19
CA HIS A 86 -29.38 -9.00 37.78
C HIS A 86 -30.48 -8.24 37.02
N PHE A 87 -30.11 -7.60 35.91
CA PHE A 87 -31.04 -6.88 35.05
C PHE A 87 -30.60 -7.01 33.59
N SER A 88 -31.27 -7.87 32.83
CA SER A 88 -30.85 -8.24 31.48
C SER A 88 -31.28 -7.23 30.42
N CYS A 89 -30.38 -6.34 29.99
CA CYS A 89 -30.62 -5.35 28.93
C CYS A 89 -29.42 -5.17 27.98
N GLY A 90 -29.62 -4.42 26.90
CA GLY A 90 -28.62 -4.16 25.86
C GLY A 90 -28.41 -5.33 24.89
N THR A 91 -27.43 -5.18 24.00
CA THR A 91 -27.14 -6.16 22.93
C THR A 91 -25.70 -6.68 22.96
N LYS A 92 -25.47 -7.85 22.35
CA LYS A 92 -24.13 -8.47 22.16
C LYS A 92 -23.35 -8.52 23.49
N HIS A 93 -22.17 -7.91 23.56
CA HIS A 93 -21.32 -7.91 24.75
C HIS A 93 -21.85 -7.04 25.89
N TYR A 94 -22.66 -6.02 25.62
CA TYR A 94 -23.30 -5.22 26.67
C TYR A 94 -24.32 -6.05 27.44
N LYS A 95 -25.10 -6.89 26.73
CA LYS A 95 -25.99 -7.86 27.36
C LYS A 95 -25.22 -8.83 28.28
N VAL A 96 -24.09 -9.37 27.82
CA VAL A 96 -23.25 -10.26 28.65
C VAL A 96 -22.70 -9.55 29.89
N LEU A 97 -22.36 -8.26 29.81
CA LEU A 97 -21.93 -7.46 30.97
C LEU A 97 -23.07 -7.33 31.99
N MET A 98 -24.28 -7.05 31.52
CA MET A 98 -25.48 -6.91 32.36
C MET A 98 -25.91 -8.25 32.98
N ASP A 99 -25.91 -9.32 32.19
CA ASP A 99 -26.32 -10.66 32.62
C ASP A 99 -25.41 -11.21 33.74
N GLN A 100 -24.12 -10.89 33.68
CA GLN A 100 -23.08 -11.35 34.60
C GLN A 100 -22.57 -10.22 35.52
N PHE A 101 -23.37 -9.18 35.75
CA PHE A 101 -22.94 -7.99 36.49
C PHE A 101 -22.49 -8.28 37.94
N HIS A 102 -23.01 -9.34 38.56
CA HIS A 102 -22.58 -9.84 39.87
C HIS A 102 -21.07 -10.10 39.99
N LEU A 103 -20.39 -10.44 38.88
CA LEU A 103 -18.92 -10.57 38.86
C LEU A 103 -18.23 -9.22 38.98
N VAL A 104 -18.81 -8.16 38.41
CA VAL A 104 -18.36 -6.77 38.57
C VAL A 104 -18.60 -6.29 40.01
N SER A 105 -19.79 -6.55 40.58
CA SER A 105 -20.10 -6.27 42.00
C SER A 105 -19.12 -7.00 42.94
N THR A 106 -18.78 -8.26 42.64
CA THR A 106 -17.81 -9.03 43.43
C THR A 106 -16.42 -8.39 43.40
N ALA A 107 -15.92 -8.02 42.22
CA ALA A 107 -14.64 -7.33 42.05
C ALA A 107 -14.62 -5.92 42.67
N PHE A 108 -15.75 -5.21 42.64
CA PHE A 108 -15.93 -3.89 43.27
C PHE A 108 -15.76 -3.96 44.79
N LEU A 109 -16.35 -4.96 45.44
CA LEU A 109 -16.29 -5.15 46.90
C LEU A 109 -14.87 -5.49 47.41
N GLU A 110 -13.95 -5.90 46.53
CA GLU A 110 -12.54 -6.16 46.86
C GLU A 110 -11.66 -4.90 46.74
N LEU A 111 -12.17 -3.78 46.21
CA LEU A 111 -11.43 -2.52 46.14
C LEU A 111 -11.33 -1.86 47.52
N GLY A 112 -10.29 -1.04 47.73
CA GLY A 112 -10.18 -0.19 48.91
C GLY A 112 -11.35 0.79 49.05
N SER A 113 -11.76 1.10 50.29
CA SER A 113 -12.98 1.89 50.57
C SER A 113 -13.01 3.25 49.89
N SER A 114 -11.87 3.94 49.79
CA SER A 114 -11.74 5.22 49.09
C SER A 114 -12.07 5.13 47.59
N TYR A 115 -11.78 3.99 46.94
CA TYR A 115 -12.17 3.75 45.56
C TYR A 115 -13.66 3.39 45.47
N GLN A 116 -14.19 2.60 46.41
CA GLN A 116 -15.62 2.26 46.46
C GLN A 116 -16.49 3.52 46.60
N GLU A 117 -16.18 4.38 47.57
CA GLU A 117 -16.86 5.67 47.81
C GLU A 117 -16.80 6.59 46.57
N GLY A 118 -15.65 6.63 45.89
CA GLY A 118 -15.47 7.41 44.66
C GLY A 118 -16.32 6.91 43.49
N ILE A 119 -16.40 5.59 43.32
CA ILE A 119 -17.23 4.95 42.29
C ILE A 119 -18.73 5.13 42.63
N GLU A 120 -19.14 4.97 43.89
CA GLU A 120 -20.53 5.15 44.32
C GLU A 120 -21.02 6.59 44.08
N ASP A 121 -20.28 7.62 44.55
CA ASP A 121 -20.65 9.04 44.38
C ASP A 121 -20.91 9.39 42.92
N ILE A 122 -20.00 8.98 42.03
CA ILE A 122 -20.11 9.27 40.61
C ILE A 122 -21.25 8.48 39.96
N THR A 123 -21.38 7.18 40.25
CA THR A 123 -22.47 6.33 39.72
C THR A 123 -23.83 6.89 40.11
N LYS A 124 -23.98 7.35 41.37
CA LYS A 124 -25.19 7.96 41.92
C LYS A 124 -25.54 9.28 41.22
N ARG A 125 -24.56 10.16 41.05
CA ARG A 125 -24.74 11.48 40.41
C ARG A 125 -25.00 11.36 38.91
N MET A 126 -24.31 10.44 38.23
CA MET A 126 -24.47 10.15 36.80
C MET A 126 -25.86 9.53 36.53
N GLY A 127 -26.26 8.52 37.30
CA GLY A 127 -27.59 7.90 37.17
C GLY A 127 -28.75 8.86 37.47
N ALA A 128 -28.58 9.78 38.43
CA ALA A 128 -29.55 10.85 38.66
C ALA A 128 -29.62 11.87 37.50
N GLY A 129 -28.49 12.13 36.83
CA GLY A 129 -28.39 13.00 35.65
C GLY A 129 -29.01 12.39 34.40
N MET A 130 -28.67 11.14 34.08
CA MET A 130 -29.29 10.37 32.99
C MET A 130 -30.81 10.31 33.16
N ALA A 131 -31.28 9.98 34.37
CA ALA A 131 -32.69 9.97 34.70
C ALA A 131 -33.40 11.35 34.57
N LYS A 132 -32.66 12.47 34.62
CA LYS A 132 -33.19 13.82 34.34
C LYS A 132 -33.32 14.06 32.83
N PHE A 133 -32.34 13.63 32.03
CA PHE A 133 -32.32 13.87 30.57
C PHE A 133 -33.14 12.85 29.76
N ILE A 134 -33.46 11.67 30.29
CA ILE A 134 -34.52 10.80 29.72
C ILE A 134 -35.87 11.55 29.64
N CYS A 135 -36.16 12.39 30.62
CA CYS A 135 -37.40 13.17 30.70
C CYS A 135 -37.28 14.60 30.13
N LYS A 136 -36.14 14.97 29.52
CA LYS A 136 -35.85 16.36 29.10
C LYS A 136 -34.94 16.40 27.87
N GLU A 137 -35.44 16.98 26.78
CA GLU A 137 -34.64 17.22 25.57
C GLU A 137 -33.55 18.30 25.78
N VAL A 138 -32.48 18.23 24.98
CA VAL A 138 -31.37 19.18 25.01
C VAL A 138 -31.74 20.43 24.20
N GLU A 139 -32.30 21.43 24.87
CA GLU A 139 -32.79 22.66 24.23
C GLU A 139 -31.68 23.71 24.07
N THR A 140 -30.95 24.03 25.14
CA THR A 140 -29.92 25.08 25.18
C THR A 140 -28.50 24.53 25.20
N VAL A 141 -27.51 25.41 24.97
CA VAL A 141 -26.09 25.07 25.17
C VAL A 141 -25.79 24.77 26.64
N ASP A 142 -26.48 25.42 27.58
CA ASP A 142 -26.33 25.13 29.02
C ASP A 142 -26.89 23.73 29.35
N ASP A 143 -27.99 23.30 28.71
CA ASP A 143 -28.51 21.93 28.83
C ASP A 143 -27.53 20.90 28.24
N TYR A 144 -26.84 21.25 27.15
CA TYR A 144 -25.84 20.40 26.52
C TYR A 144 -24.58 20.25 27.38
N ASP A 145 -24.13 21.34 28.01
CA ASP A 145 -23.04 21.32 28.99
C ASP A 145 -23.43 20.59 30.29
N GLU A 146 -24.69 20.72 30.75
CA GLU A 146 -25.23 19.98 31.89
C GLU A 146 -25.35 18.47 31.60
N TYR A 147 -25.85 18.08 30.43
CA TYR A 147 -25.89 16.67 30.00
C TYR A 147 -24.46 16.09 29.93
N CYS A 148 -23.55 16.76 29.24
CA CYS A 148 -22.15 16.34 29.16
C CYS A 148 -21.46 16.31 30.53
N HIS A 149 -21.84 17.18 31.47
CA HIS A 149 -21.37 17.11 32.86
C HIS A 149 -21.77 15.78 33.50
N TYR A 150 -23.04 15.40 33.44
CA TYR A 150 -23.51 14.16 34.07
C TYR A 150 -22.88 12.90 33.47
N VAL A 151 -22.84 12.76 32.15
CA VAL A 151 -22.41 11.49 31.52
C VAL A 151 -20.90 11.36 31.30
N ALA A 152 -20.13 12.46 31.38
CA ALA A 152 -18.69 12.44 31.13
C ALA A 152 -17.86 13.37 32.03
N GLY A 153 -18.36 14.57 32.36
CA GLY A 153 -17.69 15.48 33.29
C GLY A 153 -17.48 14.85 34.66
N LEU A 154 -18.52 14.20 35.20
CA LEU A 154 -18.46 13.40 36.43
C LEU A 154 -17.45 12.25 36.35
N VAL A 155 -17.27 11.64 35.18
CA VAL A 155 -16.24 10.59 34.97
C VAL A 155 -14.84 11.19 35.12
N GLY A 156 -14.63 12.41 34.59
CA GLY A 156 -13.39 13.18 34.80
C GLY A 156 -13.15 13.50 36.29
N LEU A 157 -14.16 13.97 37.02
CA LEU A 157 -14.07 14.19 38.47
C LEU A 157 -13.77 12.87 39.23
N GLY A 158 -14.43 11.78 38.86
CA GLY A 158 -14.23 10.45 39.44
C GLY A 158 -12.79 9.97 39.26
N LEU A 159 -12.27 10.04 38.04
CA LEU A 159 -10.88 9.70 37.74
C LEU A 159 -9.90 10.55 38.57
N SER A 160 -10.09 11.88 38.64
CA SER A 160 -9.27 12.75 39.50
C SER A 160 -9.32 12.34 40.99
N LYS A 161 -10.49 11.95 41.51
CA LYS A 161 -10.63 11.42 42.87
C LYS A 161 -9.88 10.10 43.05
N LEU A 162 -9.97 9.17 42.10
CA LEU A 162 -9.26 7.88 42.14
C LEU A 162 -7.72 8.07 42.11
N PHE A 163 -7.22 9.02 41.31
CA PHE A 163 -5.78 9.35 41.24
C PHE A 163 -5.25 9.97 42.53
N ALA A 164 -6.04 10.82 43.18
CA ALA A 164 -5.74 11.37 44.50
C ALA A 164 -5.81 10.29 45.60
N ALA A 165 -6.80 9.40 45.53
CA ALA A 165 -6.94 8.28 46.46
C ALA A 165 -5.77 7.28 46.38
N SER A 166 -5.23 7.04 45.18
CA SER A 166 -4.02 6.22 44.98
C SER A 166 -2.72 6.93 45.38
N ARG A 167 -2.78 8.20 45.83
CA ARG A 167 -1.64 9.04 46.25
C ARG A 167 -0.57 9.26 45.17
N LEU A 168 -0.94 9.10 43.90
CA LEU A 168 -0.05 9.31 42.75
C LEU A 168 -0.15 10.74 42.18
N GLU A 169 -1.29 11.39 42.39
CA GLU A 169 -1.56 12.77 41.97
C GLU A 169 -2.15 13.60 43.12
N ASP A 170 -2.11 14.92 42.98
CA ASP A 170 -2.94 15.81 43.80
C ASP A 170 -4.36 15.89 43.22
N LEU A 171 -5.36 16.23 44.03
CA LEU A 171 -6.73 16.43 43.54
C LEU A 171 -6.81 17.64 42.60
N ALA A 172 -7.05 17.37 41.32
CA ALA A 172 -7.22 18.40 40.31
C ALA A 172 -8.53 19.21 40.50
N PRO A 173 -8.57 20.51 40.13
CA PRO A 173 -9.79 21.32 40.22
C PRO A 173 -10.97 20.71 39.46
N ASP A 174 -12.16 20.71 40.09
CA ASP A 174 -13.41 20.18 39.50
C ASP A 174 -13.71 20.75 38.12
N SER A 175 -13.45 22.05 37.88
CA SER A 175 -13.66 22.69 36.58
C SER A 175 -12.79 22.11 35.46
N LEU A 176 -11.51 21.83 35.74
CA LEU A 176 -10.59 21.22 34.77
C LEU A 176 -10.92 19.73 34.55
N SER A 177 -11.23 19.02 35.63
CA SER A 177 -11.70 17.62 35.59
C SER A 177 -12.99 17.49 34.76
N ASN A 178 -13.90 18.45 34.90
CA ASN A 178 -15.13 18.53 34.10
C ASN A 178 -14.82 18.78 32.62
N SER A 179 -14.02 19.80 32.30
CA SER A 179 -13.62 20.12 30.92
C SER A 179 -12.97 18.94 30.19
N MET A 180 -12.16 18.12 30.88
CA MET A 180 -11.60 16.88 30.34
C MET A 180 -12.68 15.89 29.89
N GLY A 181 -13.77 15.74 30.65
CA GLY A 181 -14.91 14.89 30.27
C GLY A 181 -15.74 15.49 29.13
N LEU A 182 -16.09 16.77 29.25
CA LEU A 182 -16.88 17.51 28.25
C LEU A 182 -16.22 17.50 26.86
N PHE A 183 -14.89 17.67 26.77
CA PHE A 183 -14.20 17.65 25.48
C PHE A 183 -14.33 16.31 24.75
N LEU A 184 -14.19 15.19 25.49
CA LEU A 184 -14.37 13.85 24.93
C LEU A 184 -15.82 13.61 24.50
N GLN A 185 -16.78 13.97 25.35
CA GLN A 185 -18.20 13.68 25.10
C GLN A 185 -18.77 14.51 23.96
N LYS A 186 -18.50 15.83 23.93
CA LYS A 186 -18.89 16.67 22.80
C LYS A 186 -18.27 16.19 21.50
N THR A 187 -17.03 15.68 21.52
CA THR A 187 -16.39 15.10 20.33
C THR A 187 -17.08 13.81 19.86
N ASN A 188 -17.55 12.96 20.76
CA ASN A 188 -18.33 11.76 20.40
C ASN A 188 -19.69 12.16 19.81
N ILE A 189 -20.47 13.00 20.51
CA ILE A 189 -21.78 13.49 20.05
C ILE A 189 -21.73 14.18 18.68
N ILE A 190 -20.63 14.89 18.39
CA ILE A 190 -20.41 15.49 17.07
C ILE A 190 -20.14 14.43 15.99
N ARG A 191 -19.34 13.41 16.32
CA ARG A 191 -18.93 12.36 15.38
C ARG A 191 -20.07 11.39 15.07
N ASP A 192 -20.83 11.03 16.09
CA ASP A 192 -21.76 9.90 16.07
C ASP A 192 -23.21 10.32 15.70
N TYR A 193 -23.40 11.58 15.28
CA TYR A 193 -24.69 12.15 14.85
C TYR A 193 -25.54 11.18 14.00
N LEU A 194 -24.94 10.51 13.01
CA LEU A 194 -25.67 9.64 12.09
C LEU A 194 -26.03 8.28 12.71
N GLU A 195 -25.28 7.83 13.72
CA GLU A 195 -25.62 6.65 14.54
C GLU A 195 -26.80 7.00 15.43
N ASP A 196 -26.69 8.10 16.20
CA ASP A 196 -27.72 8.60 17.11
C ASP A 196 -29.07 8.88 16.43
N ILE A 197 -29.06 9.56 15.29
CA ILE A 197 -30.30 10.00 14.62
C ILE A 197 -31.05 8.86 13.92
N ASN A 198 -30.39 7.74 13.64
CA ASN A 198 -30.98 6.58 12.97
C ASN A 198 -31.25 5.40 13.92
N GLU A 199 -31.07 5.59 15.24
CA GLU A 199 -31.39 4.57 16.25
C GLU A 199 -32.89 4.22 16.25
N ILE A 200 -33.21 2.93 16.40
CA ILE A 200 -34.57 2.37 16.29
C ILE A 200 -34.89 1.62 17.59
N PRO A 201 -36.08 1.80 18.21
CA PRO A 201 -37.27 2.48 17.69
C PRO A 201 -37.31 4.02 17.84
N LYS A 202 -36.39 4.64 18.58
CA LYS A 202 -36.40 6.07 18.89
C LYS A 202 -35.02 6.69 18.68
N SER A 203 -34.93 7.67 17.78
CA SER A 203 -33.71 8.46 17.55
C SER A 203 -33.23 9.16 18.83
N ARG A 204 -31.91 9.19 19.04
CA ARG A 204 -31.26 9.96 20.11
C ARG A 204 -30.92 11.36 19.60
N MET A 205 -31.22 12.40 20.38
CA MET A 205 -31.06 13.81 19.97
C MET A 205 -30.27 14.61 21.00
N PHE A 206 -28.94 14.56 20.89
CA PHE A 206 -28.02 15.24 21.83
C PHE A 206 -27.55 16.63 21.38
N TRP A 207 -27.76 17.00 20.11
CA TRP A 207 -27.36 18.32 19.60
C TRP A 207 -28.35 19.38 20.12
N PRO A 208 -27.90 20.47 20.76
CA PRO A 208 -28.80 21.45 21.35
C PRO A 208 -29.61 22.20 20.29
N ARG A 209 -30.93 22.34 20.51
CA ARG A 209 -31.84 23.05 19.60
C ARG A 209 -31.38 24.47 19.31
N GLN A 210 -30.90 25.19 20.33
CA GLN A 210 -30.30 26.52 20.21
C GLN A 210 -29.16 26.62 19.18
N ILE A 211 -28.50 25.51 18.82
CA ILE A 211 -27.54 25.45 17.72
C ILE A 211 -28.22 25.02 16.42
N TRP A 212 -28.82 23.83 16.35
CA TRP A 212 -29.25 23.28 15.06
C TRP A 212 -30.46 23.98 14.44
N SER A 213 -31.34 24.59 15.25
CA SER A 213 -32.54 25.28 14.75
C SER A 213 -32.24 26.57 13.98
N LYS A 214 -30.98 27.06 14.03
CA LYS A 214 -30.50 28.15 13.18
C LYS A 214 -30.38 27.73 11.70
N TYR A 215 -30.27 26.42 11.44
CA TYR A 215 -29.89 25.87 10.13
C TYR A 215 -31.04 25.08 9.49
N VAL A 216 -31.78 24.28 10.28
CA VAL A 216 -32.86 23.38 9.83
C VAL A 216 -34.05 23.38 10.78
N ASN A 217 -35.20 22.84 10.35
CA ASN A 217 -36.43 22.82 11.14
C ASN A 217 -36.52 21.59 12.07
N ARG A 218 -35.93 20.45 11.68
CA ARG A 218 -35.74 19.25 12.51
C ARG A 218 -34.29 18.82 12.47
N LEU A 219 -33.76 18.30 13.58
CA LEU A 219 -32.38 17.81 13.65
C LEU A 219 -32.06 16.73 12.60
N GLU A 220 -33.03 15.86 12.30
CA GLU A 220 -32.95 14.83 11.26
C GLU A 220 -32.66 15.38 9.86
N ASP A 221 -33.07 16.62 9.56
CA ASP A 221 -32.98 17.20 8.21
C ASP A 221 -31.52 17.34 7.74
N LEU A 222 -30.56 17.40 8.66
CA LEU A 222 -29.12 17.52 8.37
C LEU A 222 -28.56 16.29 7.63
N LYS A 223 -29.24 15.12 7.68
CA LYS A 223 -28.82 13.90 6.97
C LYS A 223 -29.16 13.90 5.47
N TYR A 224 -30.06 14.78 5.02
CA TYR A 224 -30.47 14.84 3.62
C TYR A 224 -29.55 15.73 2.77
N GLU A 225 -29.24 15.29 1.56
CA GLU A 225 -28.24 15.92 0.70
C GLU A 225 -28.57 17.38 0.36
N GLU A 226 -29.85 17.71 0.19
CA GLU A 226 -30.35 19.09 -0.01
C GLU A 226 -29.92 20.07 1.09
N ASN A 227 -29.72 19.60 2.33
CA ASN A 227 -29.30 20.42 3.46
C ASN A 227 -27.78 20.42 3.69
N SER A 228 -26.97 19.75 2.84
CA SER A 228 -25.53 19.53 3.08
C SER A 228 -24.75 20.80 3.49
N LYS A 229 -25.03 21.95 2.86
CA LYS A 229 -24.36 23.22 3.21
C LYS A 229 -24.72 23.69 4.63
N LYS A 230 -25.99 23.61 5.00
CA LYS A 230 -26.51 23.96 6.33
C LYS A 230 -26.01 22.96 7.39
N ALA A 231 -25.98 21.68 7.04
CA ALA A 231 -25.45 20.61 7.87
C ALA A 231 -23.99 20.86 8.26
N VAL A 232 -23.14 21.17 7.28
CA VAL A 232 -21.72 21.49 7.53
C VAL A 232 -21.55 22.78 8.35
N GLN A 233 -22.36 23.81 8.14
CA GLN A 233 -22.33 25.03 8.98
C GLN A 233 -22.75 24.75 10.43
N CYS A 234 -23.75 23.90 10.65
CA CYS A 234 -24.17 23.45 11.99
C CYS A 234 -23.08 22.62 12.68
N LEU A 235 -22.44 21.71 11.94
CA LEU A 235 -21.30 20.91 12.39
C LEU A 235 -20.12 21.81 12.82
N ASN A 236 -19.85 22.88 12.06
CA ASN A 236 -18.80 23.84 12.39
C ASN A 236 -19.11 24.64 13.68
N ASP A 237 -20.37 25.00 13.94
CA ASP A 237 -20.83 25.61 15.21
C ASP A 237 -20.58 24.64 16.39
N MET A 238 -21.01 23.37 16.25
CA MET A 238 -20.81 22.33 17.26
C MET A 238 -19.33 22.06 17.57
N VAL A 239 -18.47 21.92 16.55
CA VAL A 239 -17.02 21.76 16.76
C VAL A 239 -16.41 22.99 17.44
N THR A 240 -16.85 24.19 17.07
CA THR A 240 -16.36 25.44 17.67
C THR A 240 -16.79 25.57 19.14
N ASN A 241 -17.95 25.04 19.52
CA ASN A 241 -18.37 24.88 20.91
C ASN A 241 -17.51 23.86 21.66
N ALA A 242 -17.21 22.70 21.08
CA ALA A 242 -16.35 21.70 21.71
C ALA A 242 -14.91 22.22 21.96
N LEU A 243 -14.34 23.00 21.04
CA LEU A 243 -12.99 23.58 21.15
C LEU A 243 -12.79 24.50 22.37
N ILE A 244 -13.85 24.95 23.05
CA ILE A 244 -13.77 25.77 24.26
C ILE A 244 -12.99 25.04 25.38
N HIS A 245 -13.15 23.72 25.50
CA HIS A 245 -12.53 22.94 26.58
C HIS A 245 -11.07 22.56 26.34
N ALA A 246 -10.54 22.77 25.12
CA ALA A 246 -9.21 22.29 24.73
C ALA A 246 -8.07 22.91 25.56
N GLU A 247 -8.17 24.19 25.92
CA GLU A 247 -7.16 24.88 26.73
C GLU A 247 -7.16 24.39 28.19
N ASP A 248 -8.33 24.07 28.74
CA ASP A 248 -8.45 23.49 30.09
C ASP A 248 -7.96 22.04 30.14
N CYS A 249 -8.16 21.27 29.06
CA CYS A 249 -7.54 19.96 28.91
C CYS A 249 -6.00 20.05 28.91
N LEU A 250 -5.43 21.04 28.22
CA LEU A 250 -3.99 21.28 28.24
C LEU A 250 -3.48 21.66 29.64
N LYS A 251 -4.22 22.51 30.38
CA LYS A 251 -3.89 22.84 31.79
C LYS A 251 -3.93 21.60 32.68
N TYR A 252 -5.00 20.81 32.63
CA TYR A 252 -5.14 19.56 33.40
C TYR A 252 -3.97 18.61 33.14
N LEU A 253 -3.70 18.31 31.87
CA LEU A 253 -2.61 17.42 31.47
C LEU A 253 -1.23 17.93 31.90
N SER A 254 -1.02 19.26 31.94
CA SER A 254 0.23 19.86 32.40
C SER A 254 0.46 19.77 33.92
N SER A 255 -0.59 19.50 34.72
CA SER A 255 -0.49 19.34 36.17
C SER A 255 -0.24 17.92 36.66
N LEU A 256 -0.38 16.91 35.79
CA LEU A 256 -0.17 15.50 36.14
C LEU A 256 1.32 15.18 36.32
N LYS A 257 1.63 14.39 37.35
CA LYS A 257 2.99 14.01 37.78
C LYS A 257 3.33 12.58 37.40
N ASP A 258 2.39 11.65 37.50
CA ASP A 258 2.62 10.23 37.24
C ASP A 258 2.59 9.93 35.73
N PRO A 259 3.63 9.30 35.14
CA PRO A 259 3.67 9.02 33.71
C PRO A 259 2.58 8.05 33.21
N SER A 260 2.04 7.17 34.05
CA SER A 260 0.98 6.24 33.64
C SER A 260 -0.37 6.94 33.59
N ILE A 261 -0.69 7.75 34.60
CA ILE A 261 -1.90 8.58 34.67
C ILE A 261 -1.86 9.66 33.58
N PHE A 262 -0.71 10.32 33.39
CA PHE A 262 -0.52 11.28 32.29
C PHE A 262 -0.86 10.66 30.94
N ARG A 263 -0.33 9.47 30.62
CA ARG A 263 -0.59 8.81 29.33
C ARG A 263 -2.03 8.34 29.19
N PHE A 264 -2.61 7.79 30.26
CA PHE A 264 -4.02 7.42 30.33
C PHE A 264 -4.95 8.61 30.02
N CYS A 265 -4.68 9.78 30.62
CA CYS A 265 -5.44 11.01 30.40
C CYS A 265 -5.15 11.66 29.03
N ALA A 266 -3.90 11.72 28.59
CA ALA A 266 -3.48 12.47 27.41
C ALA A 266 -3.92 11.83 26.08
N ILE A 267 -3.86 10.50 25.98
CA ILE A 267 -4.15 9.77 24.74
C ILE A 267 -5.60 10.03 24.24
N PRO A 268 -6.66 9.90 25.07
CA PRO A 268 -8.02 10.25 24.68
C PRO A 268 -8.17 11.71 24.22
N GLN A 269 -7.51 12.66 24.89
CA GLN A 269 -7.61 14.09 24.55
C GLN A 269 -6.96 14.40 23.19
N VAL A 270 -5.80 13.80 22.89
CA VAL A 270 -5.16 13.89 21.57
C VAL A 270 -6.02 13.23 20.48
N MET A 271 -6.67 12.10 20.79
CA MET A 271 -7.63 11.48 19.87
C MET A 271 -8.88 12.34 19.64
N ALA A 272 -9.35 13.07 20.65
CA ALA A 272 -10.52 13.94 20.54
C ALA A 272 -10.24 15.16 19.63
N ILE A 273 -9.16 15.92 19.87
CA ILE A 273 -8.80 17.04 18.99
C ILE A 273 -8.49 16.56 17.56
N GLY A 274 -7.92 15.34 17.40
CA GLY A 274 -7.71 14.72 16.09
C GLY A 274 -9.02 14.33 15.40
N THR A 275 -10.03 13.89 16.15
CA THR A 275 -11.37 13.58 15.63
C THR A 275 -12.12 14.85 15.24
N LEU A 276 -12.09 15.89 16.07
CA LEU A 276 -12.66 17.21 15.73
C LEU A 276 -12.01 17.79 14.46
N ALA A 277 -10.68 17.68 14.32
CA ALA A 277 -9.98 18.12 13.10
C ALA A 277 -10.36 17.30 11.84
N LEU A 278 -10.84 16.06 11.99
CA LEU A 278 -11.40 15.26 10.87
C LEU A 278 -12.87 15.59 10.57
N CYS A 279 -13.68 15.87 11.60
CA CYS A 279 -15.10 16.23 11.46
C CYS A 279 -15.31 17.67 10.99
N TYR A 280 -14.44 18.61 11.35
CA TYR A 280 -14.59 20.01 10.97
C TYR A 280 -14.61 20.19 9.44
N ASN A 281 -15.59 20.97 8.97
CA ASN A 281 -15.91 21.23 7.56
C ASN A 281 -16.01 19.94 6.69
N ASN A 282 -16.66 18.89 7.21
CA ASN A 282 -16.74 17.58 6.55
C ASN A 282 -18.17 17.02 6.52
N VAL A 283 -18.78 16.97 5.33
CA VAL A 283 -20.16 16.48 5.13
C VAL A 283 -20.31 14.98 5.46
N GLU A 284 -19.23 14.21 5.47
CA GLU A 284 -19.28 12.76 5.71
C GLU A 284 -19.78 12.39 7.11
N VAL A 285 -19.76 13.31 8.08
CA VAL A 285 -20.38 13.13 9.41
C VAL A 285 -21.89 12.84 9.30
N PHE A 286 -22.54 13.35 8.26
CA PHE A 286 -23.96 13.17 7.97
C PHE A 286 -24.27 11.99 7.03
N ARG A 287 -23.23 11.29 6.54
CA ARG A 287 -23.33 10.26 5.48
C ARG A 287 -22.69 8.92 5.85
N GLY A 288 -21.78 8.90 6.83
CA GLY A 288 -21.08 7.70 7.28
C GLY A 288 -20.23 7.94 8.53
N VAL A 289 -19.29 7.03 8.80
CA VAL A 289 -18.52 7.02 10.05
C VAL A 289 -17.16 7.72 9.89
N VAL A 290 -17.08 8.99 10.32
CA VAL A 290 -15.82 9.75 10.36
C VAL A 290 -15.00 9.34 11.58
N LYS A 291 -13.91 8.58 11.36
CA LYS A 291 -13.03 8.10 12.44
C LYS A 291 -11.56 8.23 12.11
N MET A 292 -10.73 8.43 13.13
CA MET A 292 -9.28 8.33 12.99
C MET A 292 -8.90 6.92 12.49
N ARG A 293 -8.03 6.84 11.49
CA ARG A 293 -7.53 5.56 10.97
C ARG A 293 -6.74 4.84 12.06
N ARG A 294 -6.91 3.52 12.19
CA ARG A 294 -6.25 2.69 13.24
C ARG A 294 -4.74 2.92 13.35
N GLY A 295 -4.03 3.09 12.23
CA GLY A 295 -2.59 3.40 12.22
C GLY A 295 -2.25 4.75 12.85
N LEU A 296 -3.08 5.80 12.64
CA LEU A 296 -2.91 7.10 13.29
C LEU A 296 -3.25 7.02 14.78
N THR A 297 -4.29 6.28 15.16
CA THR A 297 -4.63 6.01 16.56
C THR A 297 -3.49 5.29 17.29
N ALA A 298 -2.90 4.25 16.69
CA ALA A 298 -1.73 3.57 17.24
C ALA A 298 -0.52 4.51 17.39
N LYS A 299 -0.28 5.37 16.38
CA LYS A 299 0.78 6.39 16.39
C LYS A 299 0.58 7.44 17.50
N VAL A 300 -0.66 7.79 17.84
CA VAL A 300 -1.00 8.63 19.00
C VAL A 300 -0.75 7.88 20.32
N ILE A 301 -1.20 6.63 20.45
CA ILE A 301 -1.02 5.81 21.66
C ILE A 301 0.45 5.56 21.99
N ASP A 302 1.27 5.23 20.98
CA ASP A 302 2.71 5.07 21.18
C ASP A 302 3.37 6.41 21.53
N ARG A 303 3.26 7.43 20.67
CA ARG A 303 4.09 8.63 20.80
C ARG A 303 3.65 9.60 21.91
N THR A 304 2.42 9.54 22.41
CA THR A 304 1.97 10.41 23.50
C THR A 304 2.57 9.91 24.81
N LYS A 305 3.77 10.41 25.15
CA LYS A 305 4.53 10.02 26.36
C LYS A 305 4.76 11.19 27.30
N THR A 306 4.83 12.41 26.78
CA THR A 306 5.14 13.64 27.53
C THR A 306 4.24 14.81 27.14
N MET A 307 4.24 15.88 27.94
CA MET A 307 3.49 17.11 27.61
C MET A 307 4.02 17.83 26.36
N SER A 308 5.30 17.66 25.99
CA SER A 308 5.85 18.13 24.71
C SER A 308 5.16 17.44 23.52
N ASP A 309 4.87 16.14 23.66
CA ASP A 309 4.13 15.39 22.64
C ASP A 309 2.68 15.88 22.53
N VAL A 310 2.02 16.14 23.66
CA VAL A 310 0.64 16.65 23.70
C VAL A 310 0.54 18.04 23.06
N TYR A 311 1.36 19.02 23.49
CA TYR A 311 1.39 20.35 22.87
C TYR A 311 1.71 20.26 21.37
N GLY A 312 2.62 19.36 20.98
CA GLY A 312 2.92 19.10 19.58
C GLY A 312 1.72 18.54 18.79
N ALA A 313 0.97 17.60 19.35
CA ALA A 313 -0.20 17.02 18.71
C ALA A 313 -1.35 18.04 18.59
N PHE A 314 -1.65 18.77 19.67
CA PHE A 314 -2.65 19.84 19.66
C PHE A 314 -2.26 20.95 18.67
N PHE A 315 -0.98 21.31 18.56
CA PHE A 315 -0.51 22.27 17.58
C PHE A 315 -0.69 21.79 16.13
N ASP A 316 -0.25 20.58 15.78
CA ASP A 316 -0.41 20.03 14.42
C ASP A 316 -1.89 19.89 14.03
N LEU A 317 -2.71 19.36 14.94
CA LEU A 317 -4.13 19.07 14.68
C LEU A 317 -4.98 20.34 14.65
N SER A 318 -4.65 21.36 15.46
CA SER A 318 -5.26 22.68 15.34
C SER A 318 -4.83 23.41 14.05
N CYS A 319 -3.60 23.21 13.56
CA CYS A 319 -3.20 23.69 12.23
C CYS A 319 -3.98 22.99 11.10
N MET A 320 -4.19 21.67 11.19
CA MET A 320 -5.04 20.93 10.26
C MET A 320 -6.48 21.47 10.26
N LEU A 321 -7.07 21.70 11.45
CA LEU A 321 -8.40 22.29 11.59
C LEU A 321 -8.44 23.70 10.98
N LYS A 322 -7.45 24.56 11.28
CA LYS A 322 -7.34 25.91 10.70
C LYS A 322 -7.34 25.90 9.18
N SER A 323 -6.63 24.95 8.57
CA SER A 323 -6.50 24.84 7.11
C SER A 323 -7.81 24.49 6.38
N LYS A 324 -8.85 24.10 7.13
CA LYS A 324 -10.19 23.75 6.63
C LYS A 324 -11.23 24.83 6.87
N VAL A 325 -10.92 25.93 7.55
CA VAL A 325 -11.88 27.02 7.81
C VAL A 325 -12.22 27.72 6.50
N ASP A 326 -13.48 27.67 6.11
CA ASP A 326 -14.02 28.52 5.04
C ASP A 326 -14.34 29.90 5.61
N ASN A 327 -13.80 30.96 5.02
CA ASN A 327 -14.06 32.34 5.43
C ASN A 327 -15.54 32.75 5.27
N ASN A 328 -16.34 31.98 4.51
CA ASN A 328 -17.78 32.18 4.36
C ASN A 328 -18.62 31.44 5.41
N ASP A 329 -18.00 30.68 6.33
CA ASP A 329 -18.71 30.01 7.41
C ASP A 329 -19.14 31.00 8.51
N PRO A 330 -20.39 30.96 9.02
CA PRO A 330 -20.88 31.89 10.05
C PRO A 330 -20.06 31.89 11.35
N ASN A 331 -19.33 30.82 11.64
CA ASN A 331 -18.50 30.68 12.83
C ASN A 331 -16.98 30.80 12.53
N ALA A 332 -16.57 31.03 11.29
CA ALA A 332 -15.16 31.10 10.87
C ALA A 332 -14.26 31.91 11.81
N THR A 333 -14.65 33.16 12.13
CA THR A 333 -13.89 34.03 13.05
C THR A 333 -13.81 33.45 14.46
N LYS A 334 -14.89 32.89 14.99
CA LYS A 334 -14.89 32.25 16.32
C LYS A 334 -14.00 31.01 16.33
N THR A 335 -14.08 30.17 15.30
CA THR A 335 -13.23 28.98 15.16
C THR A 335 -11.76 29.37 15.08
N CYS A 336 -11.40 30.34 14.24
CA CYS A 336 -10.04 30.86 14.13
C CYS A 336 -9.51 31.36 15.48
N ASN A 337 -10.29 32.17 16.21
CA ASN A 337 -9.88 32.67 17.53
C ASN A 337 -9.62 31.54 18.54
N ARG A 338 -10.47 30.50 18.58
CA ARG A 338 -10.26 29.32 19.46
C ARG A 338 -9.03 28.51 19.06
N VAL A 339 -8.87 28.26 17.76
CA VAL A 339 -7.70 27.56 17.20
C VAL A 339 -6.41 28.33 17.48
N GLU A 340 -6.42 29.65 17.34
CA GLU A 340 -5.27 30.51 17.63
C GLU A 340 -4.93 30.56 19.12
N ALA A 341 -5.92 30.53 20.02
CA ALA A 341 -5.69 30.40 21.47
C ALA A 341 -4.99 29.06 21.80
N ILE A 342 -5.48 27.93 21.27
CA ILE A 342 -4.82 26.62 21.41
C ILE A 342 -3.38 26.66 20.87
N GLN A 343 -3.17 27.22 19.68
CA GLN A 343 -1.85 27.36 19.06
C GLN A 343 -0.91 28.25 19.87
N LYS A 344 -1.43 29.33 20.47
CA LYS A 344 -0.70 30.24 21.34
C LYS A 344 -0.25 29.53 22.62
N THR A 345 -1.19 28.89 23.33
CA THR A 345 -0.92 28.08 24.54
C THR A 345 0.12 26.98 24.27
N CYS A 346 0.04 26.30 23.12
CA CYS A 346 1.05 25.32 22.70
C CYS A 346 2.43 25.95 22.44
N LYS A 347 2.51 27.14 21.83
CA LYS A 347 3.76 27.87 21.56
C LYS A 347 4.42 28.41 22.83
N GLU A 348 3.62 29.05 23.69
CA GLU A 348 4.09 29.69 24.93
C GLU A 348 4.58 28.67 25.97
N SER A 349 4.23 27.39 25.83
CA SER A 349 4.82 26.29 26.61
C SER A 349 6.35 26.17 26.50
N GLY A 350 6.96 26.68 25.41
CA GLY A 350 8.39 26.50 25.10
C GLY A 350 8.81 25.08 24.72
N LEU A 351 7.89 24.10 24.76
CA LEU A 351 8.21 22.67 24.56
C LEU A 351 8.14 22.18 23.10
N LEU A 352 7.82 23.04 22.14
CA LEU A 352 7.68 22.65 20.72
C LEU A 352 9.01 22.42 19.97
N THR A 353 10.14 22.92 20.47
CA THR A 353 11.42 22.97 19.75
C THR A 353 12.20 21.65 19.68
N LYS A 354 11.76 20.59 20.37
CA LYS A 354 12.50 19.31 20.52
C LYS A 354 11.94 18.14 19.68
N ARG A 355 11.15 18.40 18.63
CA ARG A 355 10.08 17.47 18.20
C ARG A 355 10.24 16.79 16.82
N ARG A 356 9.75 15.54 16.71
CA ARG A 356 9.34 14.87 15.46
C ARG A 356 7.84 15.07 15.19
N SER A 357 7.43 15.47 13.97
CA SER A 357 6.02 15.75 13.64
C SER A 357 5.10 14.51 13.77
N TYR A 358 3.84 14.74 14.14
CA TYR A 358 2.79 13.71 14.22
C TYR A 358 2.22 13.42 12.84
N MET A 359 2.01 14.47 12.06
CA MET A 359 1.77 14.34 10.64
C MET A 359 3.02 13.74 9.99
N VAL A 360 2.81 12.70 9.17
CA VAL A 360 3.69 12.46 8.02
C VAL A 360 3.79 13.81 7.30
N GLU A 361 4.99 14.19 6.84
CA GLU A 361 5.19 15.39 6.02
C GLU A 361 3.99 15.51 5.07
N SER A 362 3.16 16.53 5.26
CA SER A 362 2.19 16.89 4.23
C SER A 362 3.06 17.11 3.00
N HIS A 363 2.97 16.19 2.02
CA HIS A 363 3.75 16.30 0.80
C HIS A 363 3.63 17.75 0.37
N PRO A 364 4.76 18.47 0.17
CA PRO A 364 4.67 19.88 -0.12
C PRO A 364 3.65 20.06 -1.24
N ARG A 365 2.79 21.06 -1.12
CA ARG A 365 2.09 21.58 -2.30
C ARG A 365 3.16 22.17 -3.21
N TYR A 366 3.96 21.31 -3.84
CA TYR A 366 4.69 21.61 -5.03
C TYR A 366 3.62 22.14 -5.97
N ASN A 367 3.75 23.40 -6.39
CA ASN A 367 2.90 23.97 -7.43
C ASN A 367 2.79 22.92 -8.54
N SER A 368 1.58 22.62 -9.02
CA SER A 368 1.42 21.57 -10.03
C SER A 368 2.20 21.91 -11.31
N ILE A 369 2.43 23.20 -11.55
CA ILE A 369 3.36 23.74 -12.55
C ILE A 369 4.81 23.31 -12.27
N LEU A 370 5.26 23.31 -11.01
CA LEU A 370 6.60 22.84 -10.62
C LEU A 370 6.72 21.31 -10.72
N ILE A 371 5.69 20.51 -10.40
CA ILE A 371 5.71 19.05 -10.65
C ILE A 371 5.75 18.79 -12.16
N MET A 372 4.88 19.41 -12.94
CA MET A 372 4.85 19.23 -14.40
C MET A 372 6.13 19.77 -15.06
N ALA A 373 6.69 20.87 -14.56
CA ALA A 373 7.98 21.38 -15.00
C ALA A 373 9.14 20.48 -14.57
N ILE A 374 9.11 19.85 -13.39
CA ILE A 374 10.06 18.80 -13.01
C ILE A 374 9.89 17.60 -13.95
N PHE A 375 8.68 17.18 -14.29
CA PHE A 375 8.42 16.07 -15.22
C PHE A 375 8.93 16.35 -16.63
N ILE A 376 8.59 17.52 -17.19
CA ILE A 376 9.05 17.96 -18.50
C ILE A 376 10.57 18.19 -18.48
N LYS A 377 11.13 18.74 -17.40
CA LYS A 377 12.57 18.95 -17.24
C LYS A 377 13.33 17.64 -17.03
N GLU A 378 12.79 16.66 -16.31
CA GLU A 378 13.38 15.34 -16.14
C GLU A 378 13.28 14.53 -17.41
N TRP A 379 12.14 14.55 -18.11
CA TRP A 379 12.00 13.93 -19.43
C TRP A 379 12.94 14.56 -20.47
N LEU A 380 12.97 15.90 -20.56
CA LEU A 380 13.94 16.62 -21.40
C LEU A 380 15.37 16.37 -20.94
N ALA A 381 15.67 16.30 -19.65
CA ALA A 381 16.99 16.00 -19.12
C ALA A 381 17.39 14.55 -19.37
N LEU A 382 16.44 13.61 -19.47
CA LEU A 382 16.71 12.20 -19.74
C LEU A 382 16.87 11.95 -21.25
N VAL A 383 16.09 12.64 -22.09
CA VAL A 383 16.35 12.77 -23.55
C VAL A 383 17.71 13.45 -23.79
N LEU A 384 18.01 14.55 -23.10
CA LEU A 384 19.31 15.22 -23.13
C LEU A 384 20.40 14.32 -22.59
N LEU A 385 20.20 13.55 -21.52
CA LEU A 385 21.18 12.61 -20.98
C LEU A 385 21.43 11.48 -21.96
N LEU A 386 20.41 10.88 -22.59
CA LEU A 386 20.61 9.91 -23.67
C LEU A 386 21.46 10.53 -24.79
N THR A 387 21.11 11.75 -25.21
CA THR A 387 21.85 12.49 -26.26
C THR A 387 23.28 12.86 -25.82
N LEU A 388 23.49 13.17 -24.54
CA LEU A 388 24.77 13.55 -23.95
C LEU A 388 25.64 12.31 -23.74
N PHE A 389 25.08 11.17 -23.34
CA PHE A 389 25.76 9.87 -23.26
C PHE A 389 26.16 9.37 -24.66
N ILE A 390 25.29 9.53 -25.66
CA ILE A 390 25.60 9.26 -27.07
C ILE A 390 26.78 10.14 -27.53
N ARG A 391 26.74 11.46 -27.29
CA ARG A 391 27.83 12.38 -27.63
C ARG A 391 29.11 12.14 -26.83
N LEU A 392 29.03 11.88 -25.53
CA LEU A 392 30.18 11.54 -24.67
C LEU A 392 30.81 10.23 -25.14
N PHE A 393 30.04 9.24 -25.56
CA PHE A 393 30.56 8.02 -26.16
C PHE A 393 31.28 8.29 -27.48
N GLU A 394 30.75 9.14 -28.36
CA GLU A 394 31.45 9.54 -29.58
C GLU A 394 32.78 10.26 -29.29
N VAL A 395 32.80 11.16 -28.29
CA VAL A 395 34.01 11.87 -27.85
C VAL A 395 35.03 10.93 -27.21
N CYS A 396 34.61 10.04 -26.30
CA CYS A 396 35.47 9.02 -25.70
C CYS A 396 36.00 8.03 -26.76
N ARG A 397 35.21 7.68 -27.78
CA ARG A 397 35.62 6.84 -28.91
C ARG A 397 36.64 7.56 -29.81
N SER A 398 36.50 8.87 -29.98
CA SER A 398 37.48 9.71 -30.68
C SER A 398 38.82 9.75 -29.91
N PHE A 399 38.78 9.95 -28.59
CA PHE A 399 39.96 9.91 -27.72
C PHE A 399 40.64 8.52 -27.68
N THR A 400 39.88 7.43 -27.65
CA THR A 400 40.46 6.07 -27.69
C THR A 400 41.04 5.71 -29.07
N LYS A 401 40.44 6.15 -30.18
CA LYS A 401 41.09 6.05 -31.50
C LYS A 401 42.43 6.80 -31.53
N ARG A 402 42.46 8.03 -31.01
CA ARG A 402 43.68 8.89 -30.96
C ARG A 402 44.80 8.31 -30.08
N THR A 403 44.46 7.47 -29.09
CA THR A 403 45.42 6.80 -28.21
C THR A 403 45.79 5.38 -28.66
N SER A 404 44.89 4.64 -29.33
CA SER A 404 45.21 3.33 -29.93
C SER A 404 46.27 3.42 -31.03
N GLY A 405 46.29 4.52 -31.80
CA GLY A 405 47.34 4.82 -32.78
C GLY A 405 48.74 4.96 -32.16
N ARG A 406 48.85 5.22 -30.84
CA ARG A 406 50.11 5.29 -30.09
C ARG A 406 50.55 3.95 -29.48
N ARG A 407 49.69 2.91 -29.45
CA ARG A 407 49.97 1.59 -28.86
C ARG A 407 50.48 0.52 -29.86
N ARG A 408 51.00 0.93 -31.03
CA ARG A 408 51.66 0.03 -32.00
C ARG A 408 53.19 -0.07 -31.85
N ARG A 409 53.78 0.48 -30.79
CA ARG A 409 55.12 0.12 -30.28
C ARG A 409 54.97 -0.57 -28.93
N PHE A 410 55.91 -1.47 -28.62
CA PHE A 410 55.91 -2.46 -27.53
C PHE A 410 55.05 -3.71 -27.77
N ARG A 411 55.65 -4.70 -28.47
CA ARG A 411 55.25 -6.12 -28.38
C ARG A 411 56.44 -7.05 -28.65
N THR A 412 57.14 -7.43 -27.59
CA THR A 412 58.12 -8.53 -27.45
C THR A 412 58.38 -8.67 -25.94
N ALA A 413 58.56 -9.84 -25.33
CA ALA A 413 58.70 -11.21 -25.88
C ALA A 413 58.01 -12.25 -24.96
N CYS A 414 57.79 -13.46 -25.49
CA CYS A 414 57.42 -14.66 -24.70
C CYS A 414 58.15 -15.87 -25.28
N ILE A 415 58.73 -16.71 -24.40
CA ILE A 415 59.27 -18.04 -24.69
C ILE A 415 58.92 -18.93 -23.47
N GLY A 416 58.38 -20.14 -23.70
CA GLY A 416 58.16 -21.20 -22.69
C GLY A 416 59.34 -22.21 -22.67
N PRO A 417 59.18 -23.51 -22.31
CA PRO A 417 57.92 -24.28 -22.15
C PRO A 417 57.90 -25.44 -21.08
N ASN A 418 56.79 -26.20 -21.08
CA ASN A 418 56.63 -27.66 -20.76
C ASN A 418 56.50 -28.24 -19.32
N ARG A 419 55.92 -29.47 -19.29
CA ARG A 419 55.37 -30.31 -18.18
C ARG A 419 56.33 -31.49 -17.81
N PRO A 420 55.91 -32.62 -17.15
CA PRO A 420 55.12 -32.91 -15.90
C PRO A 420 55.94 -33.82 -14.91
N ILE A 421 55.32 -34.42 -13.85
CA ILE A 421 55.52 -35.80 -13.27
C ILE A 421 54.79 -35.97 -11.89
N GLU A 422 54.55 -37.22 -11.46
CA GLU A 422 53.81 -37.76 -10.29
C GLU A 422 54.66 -37.80 -8.95
N GLN A 423 54.36 -38.46 -7.80
CA GLN A 423 53.38 -39.50 -7.35
C GLN A 423 53.16 -39.51 -5.79
N ASP A 424 52.77 -40.66 -5.19
CA ASP A 424 52.71 -41.11 -3.76
C ASP A 424 51.71 -40.46 -2.74
N VAL A 425 50.82 -41.17 -2.00
CA VAL A 425 50.86 -42.38 -1.12
C VAL A 425 51.43 -42.06 0.28
N ALA A 426 50.84 -42.39 1.44
CA ALA A 426 49.63 -43.18 1.83
C ALA A 426 48.68 -42.33 2.75
N ASP A 427 47.79 -42.78 3.66
CA ASP A 427 47.40 -44.11 4.19
C ASP A 427 45.97 -44.10 4.83
N LYS A 428 45.65 -45.07 5.71
CA LYS A 428 44.39 -45.34 6.45
C LYS A 428 44.70 -45.70 7.94
N PRO A 429 43.76 -46.06 8.87
CA PRO A 429 42.49 -46.77 8.67
C PRO A 429 41.25 -46.38 9.53
N ASN A 430 40.18 -47.15 9.28
CA ASN A 430 38.82 -47.04 9.84
C ASN A 430 38.66 -47.51 11.30
N ARG A 431 37.48 -47.24 11.88
CA ARG A 431 36.65 -48.26 12.58
C ARG A 431 35.15 -48.02 12.34
N ALA A 432 34.37 -49.10 12.36
CA ALA A 432 32.90 -49.19 12.23
C ALA A 432 32.36 -50.16 13.32
N ILE A 433 31.15 -50.73 13.15
CA ILE A 433 30.39 -51.68 14.03
C ILE A 433 29.42 -50.95 14.99
N ASP A 434 28.14 -51.32 15.16
CA ASP A 434 27.20 -52.16 14.35
C ASP A 434 25.73 -51.82 14.69
N ASN A 435 24.77 -52.53 14.06
CA ASN A 435 23.31 -52.43 14.24
C ASN A 435 22.80 -53.00 15.58
N ASP A 436 21.53 -52.73 15.94
CA ASP A 436 20.45 -53.74 15.84
C ASP A 436 19.05 -53.18 16.17
N GLU A 437 18.02 -53.86 15.65
CA GLU A 437 16.59 -53.60 15.91
C GLU A 437 16.10 -54.39 17.14
N ASP A 438 14.98 -53.99 17.77
CA ASP A 438 13.82 -54.92 17.91
C ASP A 438 12.53 -54.27 18.44
N ILE A 439 11.40 -54.94 18.20
CA ILE A 439 10.03 -54.52 18.53
C ILE A 439 9.34 -55.56 19.43
N VAL A 440 8.78 -55.19 20.59
CA VAL A 440 7.65 -55.92 21.23
C VAL A 440 6.65 -54.97 21.91
N SER A 441 5.36 -55.31 21.76
CA SER A 441 4.17 -54.63 22.29
C SER A 441 3.80 -54.97 23.74
N VAL A 442 3.13 -54.05 24.44
CA VAL A 442 2.10 -54.39 25.46
C VAL A 442 0.88 -53.46 25.31
N THR A 443 -0.32 -53.98 25.53
CA THR A 443 -1.63 -53.32 25.34
C THR A 443 -2.37 -53.15 26.67
N SER A 444 -3.49 -52.39 26.67
CA SER A 444 -4.31 -51.94 27.81
C SER A 444 -3.71 -50.75 28.59
N THR A 445 -4.46 -49.72 28.97
CA THR A 445 -5.90 -49.69 29.34
C THR A 445 -6.71 -48.66 28.53
N ARG A 446 -8.03 -48.88 28.41
CA ARG A 446 -8.98 -48.06 27.62
C ARG A 446 -9.86 -47.19 28.55
N GLN A 447 -10.48 -46.15 27.97
CA GLN A 447 -11.58 -45.32 28.51
C GLN A 447 -11.23 -44.33 29.63
N GLU A 448 -10.88 -43.10 29.23
CA GLU A 448 -11.49 -41.85 29.76
C GLU A 448 -11.14 -40.58 28.93
N ILE A 449 -10.95 -40.70 27.60
CA ILE A 449 -10.77 -39.54 26.70
C ILE A 449 -11.52 -39.81 25.38
N MET A 450 -12.82 -39.50 25.34
CA MET A 450 -13.60 -39.59 24.09
C MET A 450 -14.79 -38.61 24.06
N GLU A 451 -14.55 -37.35 24.41
CA GLU A 451 -15.51 -36.24 24.17
C GLU A 451 -14.82 -34.95 23.69
N ASP A 452 -13.56 -34.67 24.09
CA ASP A 452 -12.81 -33.45 23.70
C ASP A 452 -12.23 -33.44 22.27
N VAL A 453 -12.39 -34.50 21.48
CA VAL A 453 -11.77 -34.59 20.13
C VAL A 453 -12.61 -33.86 19.05
N HIS A 454 -13.88 -33.54 19.31
CA HIS A 454 -14.74 -32.90 18.31
C HIS A 454 -14.72 -31.36 18.30
N SER A 455 -14.22 -30.71 19.35
CA SER A 455 -14.10 -29.24 19.40
C SER A 455 -12.82 -28.75 18.69
N VAL A 456 -11.68 -29.41 18.92
CA VAL A 456 -10.38 -29.04 18.33
C VAL A 456 -10.35 -29.27 16.82
N ALA A 457 -10.98 -30.35 16.35
CA ALA A 457 -11.06 -30.66 14.92
C ALA A 457 -11.85 -29.63 14.10
N ALA A 458 -12.72 -28.84 14.73
CA ALA A 458 -13.53 -27.82 14.04
C ALA A 458 -12.76 -26.52 13.76
N GLU A 459 -11.88 -26.08 14.68
CA GLU A 459 -11.09 -24.86 14.49
C GLU A 459 -9.95 -25.05 13.47
N ASP A 460 -9.30 -26.22 13.45
CA ASP A 460 -8.29 -26.54 12.43
C ASP A 460 -8.92 -26.70 11.03
N PHE A 461 -10.15 -27.25 10.92
CA PHE A 461 -10.85 -27.34 9.63
C PHE A 461 -11.19 -25.96 9.06
N ASP A 462 -11.59 -25.00 9.89
CA ASP A 462 -11.94 -23.64 9.45
C ASP A 462 -10.68 -22.82 9.09
N ALA A 463 -9.57 -23.04 9.80
CA ALA A 463 -8.26 -22.47 9.48
C ALA A 463 -7.70 -22.99 8.14
N ASP A 464 -7.72 -24.31 7.91
CA ASP A 464 -7.30 -24.89 6.62
C ASP A 464 -8.25 -24.51 5.49
N THR A 465 -9.56 -24.43 5.73
CA THR A 465 -10.54 -23.96 4.73
C THR A 465 -10.30 -22.50 4.34
N SER A 466 -9.91 -21.65 5.31
CA SER A 466 -9.49 -20.26 5.07
C SER A 466 -8.23 -20.16 4.19
N ILE A 467 -7.19 -20.95 4.51
CA ILE A 467 -5.94 -20.97 3.73
C ILE A 467 -6.17 -21.52 2.33
N TRP A 468 -6.91 -22.62 2.18
CA TRP A 468 -7.27 -23.18 0.87
C TRP A 468 -8.08 -22.22 0.02
N THR A 469 -9.00 -21.46 0.62
CA THR A 469 -9.78 -20.44 -0.10
C THR A 469 -8.87 -19.31 -0.59
N GLN A 470 -7.96 -18.82 0.25
CA GLN A 470 -7.00 -17.78 -0.13
C GLN A 470 -6.00 -18.27 -1.20
N MET A 471 -5.49 -19.51 -1.10
CA MET A 471 -4.63 -20.11 -2.12
C MET A 471 -5.36 -20.33 -3.44
N LYS A 472 -6.63 -20.74 -3.39
CA LYS A 472 -7.49 -20.89 -4.57
C LYS A 472 -7.71 -19.55 -5.27
N GLU A 473 -7.95 -18.46 -4.55
CA GLU A 473 -8.02 -17.12 -5.12
C GLU A 473 -6.71 -16.68 -5.78
N ILE A 474 -5.56 -16.89 -5.11
CA ILE A 474 -4.23 -16.60 -5.66
C ILE A 474 -4.02 -17.36 -6.98
N VAL A 475 -4.30 -18.67 -7.03
CA VAL A 475 -4.10 -19.50 -8.22
C VAL A 475 -5.08 -19.13 -9.34
N MET A 476 -6.36 -18.92 -9.02
CA MET A 476 -7.39 -18.51 -10.00
C MET A 476 -7.11 -17.15 -10.64
N PHE A 477 -6.40 -16.26 -9.94
CA PHE A 477 -5.91 -14.99 -10.51
C PHE A 477 -4.59 -15.16 -11.27
N ALA A 478 -3.58 -15.77 -10.64
CA ALA A 478 -2.22 -15.84 -11.15
C ALA A 478 -2.07 -16.73 -12.39
N GLY A 479 -2.85 -17.80 -12.52
CA GLY A 479 -2.81 -18.68 -13.70
C GLY A 479 -3.17 -17.94 -14.99
N PRO A 480 -4.38 -17.35 -15.10
CA PRO A 480 -4.75 -16.55 -16.27
C PRO A 480 -3.88 -15.30 -16.47
N ALA A 481 -3.43 -14.66 -15.39
CA ALA A 481 -2.47 -13.55 -15.48
C ALA A 481 -1.10 -13.99 -16.07
N THR A 482 -0.62 -15.20 -15.76
CA THR A 482 0.61 -15.75 -16.36
C THR A 482 0.46 -15.90 -17.86
N GLY A 483 -0.66 -16.47 -18.34
CA GLY A 483 -0.95 -16.58 -19.77
C GLY A 483 -1.03 -15.20 -20.45
N LEU A 484 -1.64 -14.22 -19.80
CA LEU A 484 -1.75 -12.84 -20.31
C LEU A 484 -0.37 -12.23 -20.58
N TRP A 485 0.52 -12.33 -19.60
CA TRP A 485 1.87 -11.75 -19.68
C TRP A 485 2.75 -12.45 -20.72
N ILE A 486 2.61 -13.76 -20.91
CA ILE A 486 3.36 -14.53 -21.91
C ILE A 486 3.03 -14.10 -23.35
N CYS A 487 1.76 -13.75 -23.64
CA CYS A 487 1.29 -13.45 -24.99
C CYS A 487 2.08 -12.33 -25.70
N GLY A 488 2.48 -11.29 -24.96
CA GLY A 488 3.22 -10.13 -25.50
C GLY A 488 4.62 -10.51 -26.03
N PRO A 489 5.54 -10.94 -25.16
CA PRO A 489 6.88 -11.36 -25.57
C PRO A 489 6.90 -12.54 -26.55
N LEU A 490 5.89 -13.43 -26.50
CA LEU A 490 5.75 -14.53 -27.45
C LEU A 490 5.60 -14.01 -28.89
N MET A 491 4.79 -12.97 -29.12
CA MET A 491 4.65 -12.35 -30.45
C MET A 491 6.01 -11.83 -30.96
N SER A 492 6.70 -11.03 -30.13
CA SER A 492 8.02 -10.49 -30.49
C SER A 492 9.10 -11.55 -30.70
N LEU A 493 8.97 -12.71 -30.05
CA LEU A 493 9.86 -13.85 -30.26
C LEU A 493 9.56 -14.57 -31.59
N ILE A 494 8.29 -14.68 -31.99
CA ILE A 494 7.90 -15.21 -33.30
C ILE A 494 8.34 -14.26 -34.41
N ASP A 495 8.06 -12.95 -34.30
CA ASP A 495 8.55 -11.89 -35.22
C ASP A 495 10.06 -12.10 -35.48
N THR A 496 10.83 -12.25 -34.39
CA THR A 496 12.30 -12.39 -34.41
C THR A 496 12.78 -13.70 -35.02
N ALA A 497 12.12 -14.83 -34.71
CA ALA A 497 12.45 -16.12 -35.29
C ALA A 497 12.15 -16.17 -36.80
N VAL A 498 10.97 -15.70 -37.21
CA VAL A 498 10.52 -15.72 -38.61
C VAL A 498 11.41 -14.83 -39.49
N ILE A 499 11.70 -13.59 -39.05
CA ILE A 499 12.63 -12.71 -39.77
C ILE A 499 14.06 -13.29 -39.78
N GLY A 500 14.50 -13.87 -38.67
CA GLY A 500 15.85 -14.43 -38.54
C GLY A 500 16.12 -15.69 -39.38
N GLN A 501 15.08 -16.44 -39.76
CA GLN A 501 15.17 -17.50 -40.79
C GLN A 501 15.44 -16.94 -42.19
N GLY A 502 14.95 -15.74 -42.50
CA GLY A 502 15.05 -15.12 -43.82
C GLY A 502 16.32 -14.28 -44.02
N SER A 503 16.65 -13.40 -43.06
CA SER A 503 17.70 -12.39 -43.27
C SER A 503 18.37 -11.92 -41.97
N SER A 504 19.69 -12.12 -41.85
CA SER A 504 20.52 -11.57 -40.76
C SER A 504 20.51 -10.04 -40.72
N VAL A 505 20.35 -9.38 -41.88
CA VAL A 505 20.29 -7.91 -42.00
C VAL A 505 18.99 -7.37 -41.42
N GLU A 506 17.87 -8.02 -41.68
CA GLU A 506 16.57 -7.66 -41.11
C GLU A 506 16.48 -8.03 -39.62
N LEU A 507 17.07 -9.16 -39.22
CA LEU A 507 17.22 -9.55 -37.82
C LEU A 507 18.08 -8.53 -37.04
N ALA A 508 19.13 -7.97 -37.65
CA ALA A 508 19.86 -6.84 -37.07
C ALA A 508 19.02 -5.55 -37.04
N ALA A 509 18.22 -5.28 -38.08
CA ALA A 509 17.35 -4.11 -38.17
C ALA A 509 16.24 -4.08 -37.10
N LEU A 510 15.75 -5.25 -36.68
CA LEU A 510 14.82 -5.40 -35.56
C LEU A 510 15.35 -4.77 -34.26
N GLY A 511 16.66 -4.82 -33.98
CA GLY A 511 17.22 -4.28 -32.73
C GLY A 511 16.88 -2.80 -32.51
N PRO A 512 17.30 -1.88 -33.39
CA PRO A 512 16.87 -0.48 -33.35
C PRO A 512 15.34 -0.30 -33.50
N GLY A 513 14.66 -1.19 -34.24
CA GLY A 513 13.21 -1.12 -34.46
C GLY A 513 12.37 -1.38 -33.20
N THR A 514 12.68 -2.43 -32.44
CA THR A 514 12.01 -2.79 -31.18
C THR A 514 12.33 -1.81 -30.05
N VAL A 515 13.47 -1.11 -30.11
CA VAL A 515 13.73 0.03 -29.21
C VAL A 515 12.69 1.14 -29.41
N VAL A 516 12.36 1.49 -30.66
CA VAL A 516 11.41 2.57 -30.96
C VAL A 516 9.95 2.12 -30.78
N CYS A 517 9.64 0.83 -30.97
CA CYS A 517 8.28 0.30 -30.81
C CYS A 517 8.03 -0.22 -29.39
N ASP A 518 8.68 -1.32 -29.03
CA ASP A 518 8.35 -2.11 -27.85
C ASP A 518 8.92 -1.46 -26.57
N ASN A 519 10.21 -1.09 -26.54
CA ASN A 519 10.83 -0.48 -25.36
C ASN A 519 10.19 0.88 -25.01
N LEU A 520 9.91 1.74 -26.00
CA LEU A 520 9.19 2.99 -25.74
C LEU A 520 7.75 2.74 -25.25
N SER A 521 7.10 1.65 -25.65
CA SER A 521 5.75 1.32 -25.15
C SER A 521 5.77 0.95 -23.67
N TYR A 522 6.80 0.22 -23.22
CA TYR A 522 7.01 -0.09 -21.80
C TYR A 522 7.18 1.15 -20.90
N THR A 523 7.64 2.27 -21.43
CA THR A 523 7.67 3.54 -20.68
C THR A 523 6.26 3.99 -20.28
N PHE A 524 5.21 3.66 -21.05
CA PHE A 524 3.81 3.96 -20.73
C PHE A 524 3.16 3.02 -19.70
N MET A 525 3.89 2.04 -19.15
CA MET A 525 3.40 1.16 -18.07
C MET A 525 2.92 1.91 -16.81
N PHE A 526 3.35 3.17 -16.63
CA PHE A 526 2.80 4.04 -15.59
C PHE A 526 1.28 4.23 -15.71
N LEU A 527 0.76 4.29 -16.95
CA LEU A 527 -0.66 4.51 -17.22
C LEU A 527 -1.47 3.26 -16.84
N SER A 528 -0.92 2.08 -17.09
CA SER A 528 -1.47 0.80 -16.62
C SER A 528 -1.54 0.75 -15.10
N ILE A 529 -0.46 1.11 -14.40
CA ILE A 529 -0.40 1.08 -12.93
C ILE A 529 -1.32 2.15 -12.32
N ALA A 530 -1.39 3.35 -12.90
CA ALA A 530 -2.35 4.38 -12.49
C ALA A 530 -3.80 3.89 -12.69
N THR A 531 -4.12 3.34 -13.86
CA THR A 531 -5.45 2.81 -14.19
C THR A 531 -5.88 1.73 -13.21
N SER A 532 -5.06 0.69 -13.01
CA SER A 532 -5.42 -0.41 -12.11
C SER A 532 -5.69 0.08 -10.69
N ASN A 533 -4.91 1.04 -10.18
CA ASN A 533 -5.10 1.62 -8.85
C ASN A 533 -6.37 2.49 -8.76
N MET A 534 -6.63 3.35 -9.74
CA MET A 534 -7.80 4.25 -9.72
C MET A 534 -9.11 3.47 -9.88
N ILE A 535 -9.15 2.48 -10.77
CA ILE A 535 -10.30 1.58 -10.96
C ILE A 535 -10.53 0.71 -9.71
N ALA A 536 -9.51 0.07 -9.16
CA ALA A 536 -9.66 -0.73 -7.94
C ALA A 536 -10.12 0.12 -6.73
N THR A 537 -9.62 1.36 -6.62
CA THR A 537 -10.02 2.29 -5.53
C THR A 537 -11.47 2.74 -5.67
N SER A 538 -11.92 3.03 -6.89
CA SER A 538 -13.29 3.49 -7.15
C SER A 538 -14.30 2.34 -7.01
N LEU A 539 -13.93 1.14 -7.49
CA LEU A 539 -14.73 -0.07 -7.33
C LEU A 539 -14.90 -0.45 -5.85
N ALA A 540 -13.87 -0.25 -5.02
CA ALA A 540 -13.93 -0.45 -3.57
C ALA A 540 -14.80 0.58 -2.81
N ARG A 541 -15.32 1.61 -3.50
CA ARG A 541 -16.33 2.55 -2.98
C ARG A 541 -17.74 2.25 -3.49
N GLU A 542 -17.90 1.20 -4.28
CA GLU A 542 -19.16 0.77 -4.93
C GLU A 542 -19.79 1.80 -5.91
N ASP A 543 -19.09 2.89 -6.21
CA ASP A 543 -19.53 3.92 -7.15
C ASP A 543 -19.23 3.54 -8.61
N LYS A 544 -20.24 3.00 -9.30
CA LYS A 544 -20.15 2.64 -10.72
C LYS A 544 -19.98 3.85 -11.66
N ASN A 545 -20.49 5.02 -11.28
CA ASN A 545 -20.38 6.22 -12.10
C ASN A 545 -18.95 6.77 -12.07
N GLU A 546 -18.33 6.79 -10.89
CA GLU A 546 -16.92 7.13 -10.74
C GLU A 546 -16.03 6.11 -11.48
N VAL A 547 -16.30 4.80 -11.39
CA VAL A 547 -15.56 3.80 -12.17
C VAL A 547 -15.69 4.06 -13.68
N GLN A 548 -16.90 4.33 -14.19
CA GLN A 548 -17.12 4.69 -15.59
C GLN A 548 -16.36 5.96 -15.98
N HIS A 549 -16.40 7.01 -15.17
CA HIS A 549 -15.70 8.27 -15.42
C HIS A 549 -14.17 8.08 -15.47
N GLN A 550 -13.62 7.34 -14.50
CA GLN A 550 -12.20 6.99 -14.48
C GLN A 550 -11.76 6.21 -15.73
N ILE A 551 -12.55 5.23 -16.18
CA ILE A 551 -12.30 4.54 -17.47
C ILE A 551 -12.31 5.54 -18.64
N SER A 552 -13.32 6.42 -18.66
CA SER A 552 -13.55 7.41 -19.72
C SER A 552 -12.37 8.38 -19.89
N ILE A 553 -11.81 8.90 -18.79
CA ILE A 553 -10.66 9.81 -18.83
C ILE A 553 -9.33 9.09 -19.13
N LEU A 554 -9.13 7.88 -18.59
CA LEU A 554 -7.88 7.14 -18.79
C LEU A 554 -7.78 6.60 -20.22
N LEU A 555 -8.90 6.18 -20.83
CA LEU A 555 -8.94 5.81 -22.25
C LEU A 555 -8.67 7.02 -23.16
N PHE A 556 -9.16 8.21 -22.79
CA PHE A 556 -8.83 9.44 -23.51
C PHE A 556 -7.34 9.77 -23.42
N VAL A 557 -6.73 9.68 -22.23
CA VAL A 557 -5.28 9.87 -22.04
C VAL A 557 -4.47 8.85 -22.85
N GLY A 558 -4.85 7.57 -22.81
CA GLY A 558 -4.22 6.50 -23.59
C GLY A 558 -4.29 6.77 -25.10
N LEU A 559 -5.46 7.17 -25.60
CA LEU A 559 -5.66 7.52 -27.01
C LEU A 559 -4.83 8.75 -27.41
N ALA A 560 -4.84 9.82 -26.60
CA ALA A 560 -4.09 11.04 -26.87
C ALA A 560 -2.57 10.79 -26.90
N CYS A 561 -2.04 10.02 -25.93
CA CYS A 561 -0.66 9.57 -25.94
C CYS A 561 -0.35 8.69 -27.16
N GLY A 562 -1.24 7.78 -27.55
CA GLY A 562 -1.04 6.87 -28.68
C GLY A 562 -1.04 7.59 -30.03
N VAL A 563 -1.95 8.55 -30.22
CA VAL A 563 -1.94 9.46 -31.39
C VAL A 563 -0.67 10.31 -31.41
N GLY A 564 -0.23 10.83 -30.26
CA GLY A 564 1.05 11.53 -30.14
C GLY A 564 2.25 10.67 -30.54
N MET A 565 2.28 9.40 -30.11
CA MET A 565 3.35 8.45 -30.46
C MET A 565 3.32 8.00 -31.92
N LEU A 566 2.14 7.92 -32.55
CA LEU A 566 2.00 7.71 -34.00
C LEU A 566 2.66 8.86 -34.77
N PHE A 567 2.37 10.12 -34.42
CA PHE A 567 3.01 11.26 -35.07
C PHE A 567 4.52 11.34 -34.76
N PHE A 568 4.93 11.04 -33.52
CA PHE A 568 6.34 10.98 -33.12
C PHE A 568 7.13 9.97 -33.96
N THR A 569 6.65 8.72 -34.06
CA THR A 569 7.31 7.68 -34.87
C THR A 569 7.28 7.98 -36.36
N LYS A 570 6.20 8.58 -36.86
CA LYS A 570 6.08 8.96 -38.28
C LYS A 570 7.00 10.11 -38.69
N LEU A 571 7.20 11.11 -37.81
CA LEU A 571 8.00 12.31 -38.11
C LEU A 571 9.48 12.18 -37.70
N LEU A 572 9.77 11.46 -36.62
CA LEU A 572 11.12 11.38 -36.04
C LEU A 572 11.75 9.98 -36.11
N GLY A 573 10.98 8.91 -36.39
CA GLY A 573 11.45 7.53 -36.39
C GLY A 573 12.73 7.31 -37.20
N ALA A 574 12.74 7.71 -38.47
CA ALA A 574 13.92 7.60 -39.34
C ALA A 574 15.16 8.34 -38.79
N ARG A 575 14.96 9.53 -38.20
CA ARG A 575 16.05 10.33 -37.61
C ARG A 575 16.61 9.67 -36.34
N ILE A 576 15.73 9.15 -35.49
CA ILE A 576 16.08 8.43 -34.26
C ILE A 576 16.85 7.16 -34.62
N LEU A 577 16.34 6.34 -35.53
CA LEU A 577 16.99 5.11 -36.00
C LEU A 577 18.38 5.39 -36.60
N THR A 578 18.52 6.46 -37.40
CA THR A 578 19.80 6.89 -37.97
C THR A 578 20.81 7.25 -36.87
N ALA A 579 20.39 8.05 -35.89
CA ALA A 579 21.25 8.45 -34.76
C ALA A 579 21.61 7.28 -33.84
N PHE A 580 20.68 6.36 -33.61
CA PHE A 580 20.85 5.19 -32.75
C PHE A 580 21.73 4.12 -33.41
N THR A 581 21.62 3.96 -34.74
CA THR A 581 22.38 2.95 -35.49
C THR A 581 23.81 3.38 -35.78
N GLY A 582 24.02 4.68 -36.03
CA GLY A 582 25.33 5.25 -36.34
C GLY A 582 25.92 4.78 -37.68
N PRO A 583 27.06 5.35 -38.09
CA PRO A 583 27.52 5.29 -39.48
C PRO A 583 28.04 3.91 -39.93
N LYS A 584 28.32 2.97 -39.02
CA LYS A 584 28.83 1.63 -39.38
C LYS A 584 27.75 0.72 -39.97
N ASN A 585 26.52 0.82 -39.48
CA ASN A 585 25.44 -0.12 -39.78
C ASN A 585 24.27 0.56 -40.51
N MET A 586 24.53 1.69 -41.19
CA MET A 586 23.51 2.50 -41.87
C MET A 586 22.62 1.70 -42.84
N HIS A 587 23.14 0.60 -43.40
CA HIS A 587 22.42 -0.30 -44.30
C HIS A 587 21.20 -1.01 -43.67
N ILE A 588 21.12 -1.13 -42.33
CA ILE A 588 19.96 -1.73 -41.64
C ILE A 588 18.83 -0.72 -41.40
N VAL A 589 19.11 0.58 -41.51
CA VAL A 589 18.15 1.66 -41.19
C VAL A 589 16.89 1.65 -42.07
N PRO A 590 16.94 1.36 -43.39
CA PRO A 590 15.73 1.28 -44.22
C PRO A 590 14.75 0.17 -43.76
N ALA A 591 15.27 -1.01 -43.43
CA ALA A 591 14.50 -2.13 -42.90
C ALA A 591 13.90 -1.78 -41.52
N ALA A 592 14.71 -1.23 -40.61
CA ALA A 592 14.27 -0.81 -39.28
C ALA A 592 13.21 0.30 -39.35
N ASN A 593 13.34 1.25 -40.28
CA ASN A 593 12.36 2.30 -40.47
C ASN A 593 11.05 1.75 -41.05
N THR A 594 11.11 0.80 -41.99
CA THR A 594 9.90 0.13 -42.53
C THR A 594 9.10 -0.53 -41.40
N TYR A 595 9.78 -1.28 -40.52
CA TYR A 595 9.18 -1.86 -39.31
C TYR A 595 8.52 -0.80 -38.42
N VAL A 596 9.26 0.27 -38.08
CA VAL A 596 8.79 1.35 -37.20
C VAL A 596 7.62 2.14 -37.80
N GLN A 597 7.59 2.39 -39.11
CA GLN A 597 6.48 3.11 -39.75
C GLN A 597 5.19 2.28 -39.75
N ILE A 598 5.28 0.96 -39.95
CA ILE A 598 4.12 0.06 -39.95
C ILE A 598 3.62 -0.16 -38.51
N ARG A 599 4.50 -0.57 -37.59
CA ARG A 599 4.16 -0.75 -36.15
C ARG A 599 3.72 0.57 -35.51
N GLY A 600 4.18 1.72 -36.02
CA GLY A 600 3.75 3.05 -35.59
C GLY A 600 2.26 3.33 -35.76
N LEU A 601 1.57 2.60 -36.65
CA LEU A 601 0.11 2.68 -36.81
C LEU A 601 -0.65 2.07 -35.62
N ALA A 602 -0.05 1.14 -34.88
CA ALA A 602 -0.69 0.49 -33.73
C ALA A 602 -0.71 1.37 -32.47
N TRP A 603 0.11 2.42 -32.35
CA TRP A 603 0.24 3.21 -31.11
C TRP A 603 -1.08 3.65 -30.45
N PRO A 604 -2.10 4.15 -31.18
CA PRO A 604 -3.41 4.47 -30.60
C PRO A 604 -4.10 3.24 -30.00
N ALA A 605 -4.14 2.13 -30.73
CA ALA A 605 -4.76 0.88 -30.29
C ALA A 605 -3.98 0.24 -29.12
N LEU A 606 -2.65 0.26 -29.17
CA LEU A 606 -1.76 -0.31 -28.17
C LEU A 606 -1.99 0.33 -26.80
N LEU A 607 -1.94 1.66 -26.71
CA LEU A 607 -2.12 2.36 -25.41
C LEU A 607 -3.57 2.32 -24.91
N VAL A 608 -4.56 2.36 -25.80
CA VAL A 608 -5.98 2.11 -25.44
C VAL A 608 -6.16 0.68 -24.90
N GLY A 609 -5.54 -0.31 -25.53
CA GLY A 609 -5.52 -1.70 -25.07
C GLY A 609 -4.86 -1.85 -23.70
N TRP A 610 -3.72 -1.19 -23.46
CA TRP A 610 -3.05 -1.21 -22.15
C TRP A 610 -3.92 -0.63 -21.03
N VAL A 611 -4.63 0.48 -21.29
CA VAL A 611 -5.62 1.02 -20.35
C VAL A 611 -6.76 0.03 -20.13
N ALA A 612 -7.35 -0.53 -21.19
CA ALA A 612 -8.49 -1.43 -21.07
C ALA A 612 -8.16 -2.77 -20.38
N GLN A 613 -6.96 -3.31 -20.61
CA GLN A 613 -6.36 -4.43 -19.88
C GLN A 613 -6.24 -4.07 -18.39
N SER A 614 -5.69 -2.91 -18.08
CA SER A 614 -5.40 -2.50 -16.69
C SER A 614 -6.66 -2.16 -15.91
N ALA A 615 -7.69 -1.61 -16.57
CA ALA A 615 -9.01 -1.43 -16.00
C ALA A 615 -9.66 -2.79 -15.68
N SER A 616 -9.54 -3.77 -16.58
CA SER A 616 -10.04 -5.13 -16.34
C SER A 616 -9.31 -5.83 -15.17
N LEU A 617 -7.98 -5.69 -15.08
CA LEU A 617 -7.21 -6.21 -13.95
C LEU A 617 -7.54 -5.48 -12.63
N GLY A 618 -7.78 -4.18 -12.66
CA GLY A 618 -8.29 -3.40 -11.51
C GLY A 618 -9.68 -3.86 -11.03
N MET A 619 -10.49 -4.45 -11.92
CA MET A 619 -11.75 -5.13 -11.60
C MET A 619 -11.58 -6.61 -11.21
N LYS A 620 -10.34 -7.07 -10.99
CA LYS A 620 -9.96 -8.49 -10.74
C LYS A 620 -10.31 -9.48 -11.88
N ASP A 621 -10.53 -9.01 -13.11
CA ASP A 621 -10.70 -9.89 -14.29
C ASP A 621 -9.41 -10.00 -15.11
N SER A 622 -8.79 -11.18 -15.04
CA SER A 622 -7.67 -11.60 -15.88
C SER A 622 -8.10 -12.41 -17.12
N TRP A 623 -9.33 -12.95 -17.16
CA TRP A 623 -9.81 -13.81 -18.25
C TRP A 623 -10.20 -13.05 -19.52
N GLY A 624 -10.86 -11.90 -19.38
CA GLY A 624 -11.19 -11.03 -20.51
C GLY A 624 -9.94 -10.59 -21.28
N PRO A 625 -8.94 -9.99 -20.60
CA PRO A 625 -7.65 -9.65 -21.20
C PRO A 625 -6.89 -10.85 -21.76
N LEU A 626 -6.88 -12.00 -21.07
CA LEU A 626 -6.19 -13.21 -21.55
C LEU A 626 -6.75 -13.67 -22.90
N LYS A 627 -8.08 -13.74 -23.04
CA LYS A 627 -8.72 -14.14 -24.29
C LYS A 627 -8.39 -13.18 -25.44
N ALA A 628 -8.33 -11.88 -25.18
CA ALA A 628 -7.94 -10.88 -26.16
C ALA A 628 -6.48 -11.04 -26.63
N LEU A 629 -5.54 -11.21 -25.69
CA LEU A 629 -4.13 -11.38 -26.06
C LEU A 629 -3.83 -12.76 -26.68
N ALA A 630 -4.46 -13.85 -26.23
CA ALA A 630 -4.26 -15.17 -26.81
C ALA A 630 -4.72 -15.24 -28.28
N VAL A 631 -5.86 -14.62 -28.61
CA VAL A 631 -6.32 -14.47 -30.00
C VAL A 631 -5.36 -13.59 -30.80
N ALA A 632 -4.88 -12.48 -30.23
CA ALA A 632 -3.89 -11.63 -30.89
C ALA A 632 -2.57 -12.36 -31.17
N SER A 633 -2.03 -13.12 -30.23
CA SER A 633 -0.81 -13.92 -30.45
C SER A 633 -0.99 -14.98 -31.53
N ALA A 634 -2.17 -15.63 -31.60
CA ALA A 634 -2.48 -16.55 -32.70
C ALA A 634 -2.57 -15.82 -34.06
N VAL A 635 -3.22 -14.65 -34.11
CA VAL A 635 -3.32 -13.81 -35.31
C VAL A 635 -1.96 -13.32 -35.78
N ASN A 636 -1.07 -12.88 -34.88
CA ASN A 636 0.30 -12.50 -35.23
C ASN A 636 1.10 -13.70 -35.75
N GLY A 637 1.16 -14.83 -35.02
CA GLY A 637 1.95 -15.98 -35.47
C GLY A 637 1.49 -16.57 -36.81
N ILE A 638 0.18 -16.60 -37.08
CA ILE A 638 -0.37 -16.98 -38.38
C ILE A 638 -0.01 -15.91 -39.43
N GLY A 639 -0.13 -14.63 -39.08
CA GLY A 639 0.23 -13.50 -39.94
C GLY A 639 1.70 -13.48 -40.33
N ASP A 640 2.62 -13.78 -39.41
CA ASP A 640 4.06 -13.85 -39.66
C ASP A 640 4.38 -14.97 -40.66
N ILE A 641 3.83 -16.17 -40.45
CA ILE A 641 4.01 -17.29 -41.38
C ILE A 641 3.49 -16.92 -42.77
N ILE A 642 2.29 -16.35 -42.87
CA ILE A 642 1.69 -15.99 -44.17
C ILE A 642 2.47 -14.85 -44.86
N LEU A 643 2.67 -13.73 -44.18
CA LEU A 643 3.25 -12.53 -44.79
C LEU A 643 4.76 -12.65 -45.01
N CYS A 644 5.49 -13.31 -44.13
CA CYS A 644 6.95 -13.45 -44.24
C CYS A 644 7.37 -14.69 -45.04
N CYS A 645 6.71 -15.84 -44.86
CA CYS A 645 7.15 -17.09 -45.49
C CYS A 645 6.43 -17.41 -46.82
N PHE A 646 5.19 -16.96 -47.04
CA PHE A 646 4.47 -17.19 -48.31
C PHE A 646 4.48 -15.97 -49.23
N PHE A 647 4.35 -14.75 -48.69
CA PHE A 647 4.40 -13.51 -49.48
C PHE A 647 5.78 -12.84 -49.53
N GLU A 648 6.78 -13.38 -48.81
CA GLU A 648 8.16 -12.88 -48.78
C GLU A 648 8.32 -11.39 -48.39
N TYR A 649 7.36 -10.83 -47.63
CA TYR A 649 7.42 -9.42 -47.18
C TYR A 649 8.43 -9.17 -46.06
N GLY A 650 9.16 -10.20 -45.60
CA GLY A 650 10.22 -10.10 -44.59
C GLY A 650 9.79 -9.30 -43.36
N ILE A 651 10.66 -8.38 -42.92
CA ILE A 651 10.42 -7.48 -41.79
C ILE A 651 9.15 -6.63 -41.91
N ALA A 652 8.71 -6.30 -43.12
CA ALA A 652 7.44 -5.57 -43.32
C ALA A 652 6.23 -6.47 -43.06
N GLY A 653 6.32 -7.75 -43.40
CA GLY A 653 5.28 -8.75 -43.15
C GLY A 653 4.99 -8.90 -41.66
N ALA A 654 6.04 -9.15 -40.86
CA ALA A 654 5.90 -9.27 -39.41
C ALA A 654 5.37 -7.98 -38.78
N ALA A 655 5.87 -6.82 -39.23
CA ALA A 655 5.38 -5.53 -38.75
C ALA A 655 3.86 -5.36 -38.96
N TRP A 656 3.32 -5.79 -40.10
CA TRP A 656 1.87 -5.78 -40.36
C TRP A 656 1.12 -6.79 -39.49
N ALA A 657 1.66 -8.00 -39.29
CA ALA A 657 1.07 -9.03 -38.46
C ALA A 657 0.94 -8.59 -36.99
N THR A 658 2.00 -8.06 -36.37
CA THR A 658 1.90 -7.55 -35.00
C THR A 658 1.08 -6.26 -34.89
N MET A 659 1.10 -5.38 -35.90
CA MET A 659 0.26 -4.17 -35.91
C MET A 659 -1.23 -4.58 -35.91
N PHE A 660 -1.62 -5.49 -36.79
CA PHE A 660 -3.00 -5.97 -36.88
C PHE A 660 -3.42 -6.74 -35.62
N SER A 661 -2.56 -7.58 -35.05
CA SER A 661 -2.88 -8.30 -33.80
C SER A 661 -3.10 -7.36 -32.61
N GLN A 662 -2.32 -6.28 -32.50
CA GLN A 662 -2.48 -5.26 -31.46
C GLN A 662 -3.80 -4.49 -31.61
N VAL A 663 -4.23 -4.22 -32.84
CA VAL A 663 -5.56 -3.64 -33.13
C VAL A 663 -6.69 -4.61 -32.73
N VAL A 664 -6.58 -5.89 -33.08
CA VAL A 664 -7.55 -6.93 -32.66
C VAL A 664 -7.63 -7.05 -31.14
N ALA A 665 -6.49 -7.08 -30.45
CA ALA A 665 -6.42 -7.10 -28.98
C ALA A 665 -7.17 -5.93 -28.36
N ALA A 666 -6.91 -4.70 -28.85
CA ALA A 666 -7.54 -3.49 -28.33
C ALA A 666 -9.07 -3.53 -28.47
N PHE A 667 -9.59 -3.88 -29.66
CA PHE A 667 -11.04 -4.03 -29.87
C PHE A 667 -11.66 -5.11 -28.98
N MET A 668 -10.99 -6.24 -28.79
CA MET A 668 -11.46 -7.30 -27.89
C MET A 668 -11.46 -6.87 -26.41
N MET A 669 -10.47 -6.09 -25.97
CA MET A 669 -10.42 -5.54 -24.60
C MET A 669 -11.51 -4.49 -24.36
N ILE A 670 -11.76 -3.60 -25.31
CA ILE A 670 -12.89 -2.65 -25.30
C ILE A 670 -14.23 -3.42 -25.25
N GLY A 671 -14.38 -4.47 -26.07
CA GLY A 671 -15.54 -5.37 -26.02
C GLY A 671 -15.71 -6.08 -24.67
N SER A 672 -14.62 -6.42 -23.98
CA SER A 672 -14.63 -7.00 -22.63
C SER A 672 -15.16 -6.02 -21.58
N LEU A 673 -14.73 -4.76 -21.62
CA LEU A 673 -15.25 -3.70 -20.74
C LEU A 673 -16.74 -3.43 -20.98
N ASN A 674 -17.14 -3.31 -22.26
CA ASN A 674 -18.55 -3.11 -22.63
C ASN A 674 -19.46 -4.24 -22.11
N LYS A 675 -19.00 -5.50 -22.17
CA LYS A 675 -19.72 -6.67 -21.62
C LYS A 675 -19.87 -6.65 -20.09
N LYS A 676 -19.08 -5.87 -19.36
CA LYS A 676 -19.20 -5.65 -17.91
C LYS A 676 -20.12 -4.47 -17.55
N GLY A 677 -20.70 -3.80 -18.54
CA GLY A 677 -21.57 -2.64 -18.34
C GLY A 677 -20.86 -1.29 -18.31
N PHE A 678 -19.56 -1.22 -18.66
CA PHE A 678 -18.82 0.04 -18.78
C PHE A 678 -18.68 0.43 -20.24
N ASN A 679 -19.24 1.58 -20.63
CA ASN A 679 -19.16 2.09 -22.00
C ASN A 679 -17.75 2.63 -22.27
N ALA A 680 -16.88 1.79 -22.82
CA ALA A 680 -15.50 2.14 -23.14
C ALA A 680 -15.34 3.01 -24.41
N PHE A 681 -16.44 3.36 -25.09
CA PHE A 681 -16.46 4.38 -26.15
C PHE A 681 -16.84 5.77 -25.63
N SER A 682 -17.31 5.89 -24.39
CA SER A 682 -17.53 7.18 -23.73
C SER A 682 -16.18 7.77 -23.31
N LEU A 683 -15.54 8.54 -24.18
CA LEU A 683 -14.30 9.24 -23.86
C LEU A 683 -14.60 10.58 -23.18
N SER A 684 -13.92 10.85 -22.07
CA SER A 684 -14.04 12.11 -21.32
C SER A 684 -12.70 12.83 -21.28
N ILE A 685 -12.69 14.14 -21.47
CA ILE A 685 -11.45 14.94 -21.36
C ILE A 685 -11.18 15.18 -19.86
N PRO A 686 -10.02 14.76 -19.31
CA PRO A 686 -9.69 15.00 -17.91
C PRO A 686 -9.52 16.49 -17.62
N SER A 687 -10.02 16.94 -16.47
CA SER A 687 -9.68 18.24 -15.92
C SER A 687 -8.21 18.31 -15.51
N PHE A 688 -7.68 19.53 -15.38
CA PHE A 688 -6.30 19.74 -14.94
C PHE A 688 -5.99 19.07 -13.58
N LYS A 689 -6.98 19.04 -12.66
CA LYS A 689 -6.84 18.41 -11.34
C LYS A 689 -6.70 16.89 -11.45
N GLU A 690 -7.49 16.25 -12.30
CA GLU A 690 -7.43 14.80 -12.53
C GLU A 690 -6.13 14.40 -13.24
N LEU A 691 -5.69 15.20 -14.22
CA LEU A 691 -4.40 15.00 -14.88
C LEU A 691 -3.22 15.06 -13.88
N VAL A 692 -3.25 16.02 -12.94
CA VAL A 692 -2.26 16.11 -11.86
C VAL A 692 -2.33 14.90 -10.93
N GLN A 693 -3.53 14.43 -10.56
CA GLN A 693 -3.69 13.23 -9.71
C GLN A 693 -3.16 11.96 -10.39
N ILE A 694 -3.40 11.79 -11.69
CA ILE A 694 -2.83 10.69 -12.49
C ILE A 694 -1.30 10.79 -12.49
N LEU A 695 -0.75 11.99 -12.72
CA LEU A 695 0.70 12.22 -12.74
C LEU A 695 1.36 12.00 -11.37
N GLU A 696 0.75 12.43 -10.27
CA GLU A 696 1.30 12.25 -8.91
C GLU A 696 1.42 10.76 -8.53
N LEU A 697 0.41 9.95 -8.88
CA LEU A 697 0.44 8.49 -8.68
C LEU A 697 1.44 7.80 -9.62
N ALA A 698 1.51 8.26 -10.87
CA ALA A 698 2.39 7.71 -11.90
C ALA A 698 3.87 8.08 -11.74
N ALA A 699 4.17 9.23 -11.13
CA ALA A 699 5.46 9.90 -11.26
C ALA A 699 6.68 9.03 -10.89
N PRO A 700 6.73 8.39 -9.70
CA PRO A 700 7.85 7.53 -9.34
C PRO A 700 7.96 6.29 -10.24
N VAL A 701 6.82 5.73 -10.65
CA VAL A 701 6.73 4.52 -11.48
C VAL A 701 7.24 4.80 -12.88
N PHE A 702 6.88 5.95 -13.46
CA PHE A 702 7.40 6.42 -14.75
C PHE A 702 8.93 6.54 -14.74
N LEU A 703 9.51 7.11 -13.67
CA LEU A 703 10.97 7.23 -13.53
C LEU A 703 11.65 5.85 -13.41
N THR A 704 11.04 4.90 -12.68
CA THR A 704 11.51 3.50 -12.62
C THR A 704 11.47 2.85 -14.01
N MET A 705 10.35 2.93 -14.74
CA MET A 705 10.21 2.28 -16.05
C MET A 705 11.09 2.92 -17.12
N THR A 706 11.18 4.25 -17.14
CA THR A 706 12.09 4.98 -18.04
C THR A 706 13.55 4.59 -17.78
N SER A 707 13.95 4.42 -16.52
CA SER A 707 15.31 3.99 -16.15
C SER A 707 15.62 2.54 -16.58
N LYS A 708 14.64 1.62 -16.48
CA LYS A 708 14.76 0.25 -17.05
C LYS A 708 14.88 0.30 -18.58
N VAL A 709 13.96 0.99 -19.24
CA VAL A 709 13.90 1.14 -20.71
C VAL A 709 15.18 1.76 -21.27
N ALA A 710 15.71 2.80 -20.60
CA ALA A 710 16.96 3.44 -20.97
C ALA A 710 18.16 2.48 -20.83
N PHE A 711 18.21 1.65 -19.79
CA PHE A 711 19.26 0.64 -19.62
C PHE A 711 19.21 -0.44 -20.73
N TYR A 712 18.04 -1.02 -21.01
CA TYR A 712 17.92 -2.01 -22.09
C TYR A 712 18.21 -1.41 -23.47
N SER A 713 17.73 -0.19 -23.74
CA SER A 713 18.04 0.51 -24.99
C SER A 713 19.54 0.82 -25.11
N LEU A 714 20.22 1.10 -24.00
CA LEU A 714 21.68 1.28 -23.99
C LEU A 714 22.43 -0.02 -24.34
N LEU A 715 21.94 -1.20 -23.95
CA LEU A 715 22.51 -2.48 -24.40
C LEU A 715 22.40 -2.66 -25.92
N VAL A 716 21.22 -2.39 -26.49
CA VAL A 716 21.00 -2.47 -27.94
C VAL A 716 21.88 -1.46 -28.68
N TYR A 717 22.00 -0.23 -28.18
CA TYR A 717 22.91 0.79 -28.72
C TYR A 717 24.37 0.31 -28.73
N PHE A 718 24.84 -0.32 -27.64
CA PHE A 718 26.19 -0.87 -27.59
C PHE A 718 26.39 -2.03 -28.57
N ALA A 719 25.44 -2.98 -28.66
CA ALA A 719 25.50 -4.04 -29.68
C ALA A 719 25.57 -3.43 -31.11
N THR A 720 24.81 -2.36 -31.35
CA THR A 720 24.77 -1.62 -32.61
C THR A 720 26.09 -0.90 -32.95
N SER A 721 26.96 -0.66 -31.96
CA SER A 721 28.31 -0.13 -32.19
C SER A 721 29.35 -1.18 -32.64
N MET A 722 29.06 -2.47 -32.45
CA MET A 722 30.01 -3.58 -32.58
C MET A 722 30.05 -4.18 -33.99
N GLY A 723 28.90 -4.49 -34.60
CA GLY A 723 28.80 -4.99 -35.99
C GLY A 723 27.46 -5.69 -36.27
N MET A 724 27.07 -5.81 -37.53
CA MET A 724 25.75 -6.34 -37.94
C MET A 724 25.41 -7.70 -37.31
N LEU A 725 26.31 -8.69 -37.44
CA LEU A 725 26.13 -10.04 -36.89
C LEU A 725 25.96 -10.04 -35.36
N THR A 726 26.69 -9.17 -34.66
CA THR A 726 26.58 -8.96 -33.21
C THR A 726 25.22 -8.35 -32.82
N ILE A 727 24.62 -7.50 -33.66
CA ILE A 727 23.27 -6.97 -33.43
C ILE A 727 22.24 -8.09 -33.59
N ALA A 728 22.33 -8.86 -34.67
CA ALA A 728 21.42 -9.99 -34.92
C ALA A 728 21.46 -11.01 -33.76
N ALA A 729 22.66 -11.35 -33.28
CA ALA A 729 22.84 -12.23 -32.13
C ALA A 729 22.29 -11.62 -30.83
N HIS A 730 22.51 -10.32 -30.59
CA HIS A 730 21.92 -9.62 -29.45
C HIS A 730 20.39 -9.61 -29.53
N GLN A 731 19.80 -9.41 -30.71
CA GLN A 731 18.36 -9.35 -30.92
C GLN A 731 17.69 -10.69 -30.61
N VAL A 732 18.24 -11.82 -31.07
CA VAL A 732 17.74 -13.14 -30.69
C VAL A 732 17.82 -13.32 -29.18
N MET A 733 19.00 -13.09 -28.60
CA MET A 733 19.23 -13.37 -27.18
C MET A 733 18.40 -12.46 -26.26
N ILE A 734 18.15 -11.19 -26.61
CA ILE A 734 17.32 -10.28 -25.81
C ILE A 734 15.83 -10.64 -25.90
N GLN A 735 15.35 -11.18 -27.02
CA GLN A 735 13.95 -11.59 -27.14
C GLN A 735 13.66 -12.91 -26.40
N VAL A 736 14.56 -13.89 -26.46
CA VAL A 736 14.48 -15.08 -25.59
C VAL A 736 14.58 -14.67 -24.11
N TYR A 737 15.43 -13.68 -23.78
CA TYR A 737 15.50 -13.11 -22.43
C TYR A 737 14.17 -12.48 -21.98
N CYS A 738 13.56 -11.63 -22.82
CA CYS A 738 12.26 -11.01 -22.53
C CYS A 738 11.13 -12.04 -22.35
N MET A 739 11.10 -13.08 -23.18
CA MET A 739 10.17 -14.21 -23.02
C MET A 739 10.33 -14.93 -21.68
N CYS A 740 11.58 -15.12 -21.21
CA CYS A 740 11.83 -15.74 -19.90
C CYS A 740 11.54 -14.79 -18.72
N THR A 741 11.88 -13.50 -18.80
CA THR A 741 11.72 -12.58 -17.65
C THR A 741 10.26 -12.29 -17.28
N VAL A 742 9.33 -12.40 -18.23
CA VAL A 742 7.91 -12.09 -18.00
C VAL A 742 7.22 -13.03 -16.99
N TRP A 743 7.76 -14.24 -16.81
CA TRP A 743 7.33 -15.20 -15.79
C TRP A 743 7.55 -14.71 -14.34
N GLY A 744 8.35 -13.67 -14.15
CA GLY A 744 8.46 -12.97 -12.86
C GLY A 744 7.29 -12.04 -12.55
N GLU A 745 6.52 -11.62 -13.56
CA GLU A 745 5.44 -10.64 -13.35
C GLU A 745 4.24 -11.19 -12.55
N PRO A 746 3.79 -12.45 -12.70
CA PRO A 746 2.81 -13.05 -11.79
C PRO A 746 3.23 -13.02 -10.32
N LEU A 747 4.52 -13.13 -10.00
CA LEU A 747 5.04 -13.01 -8.63
C LEU A 747 4.96 -11.56 -8.13
N SER A 748 5.31 -10.60 -9.00
CA SER A 748 5.15 -9.16 -8.76
C SER A 748 3.68 -8.79 -8.51
N GLN A 749 2.76 -9.25 -9.34
CA GLN A 749 1.31 -9.00 -9.19
C GLN A 749 0.71 -9.70 -7.97
N THR A 750 1.19 -10.89 -7.61
CA THR A 750 0.79 -11.58 -6.37
C THR A 750 1.22 -10.76 -5.14
N ALA A 751 2.45 -10.21 -5.14
CA ALA A 751 2.86 -9.28 -4.09
C ALA A 751 1.96 -8.03 -4.05
N GLN A 752 1.74 -7.38 -5.21
CA GLN A 752 0.91 -6.17 -5.30
C GLN A 752 -0.56 -6.37 -4.91
N SER A 753 -1.12 -7.57 -5.11
CA SER A 753 -2.53 -7.86 -4.83
C SER A 753 -2.77 -8.28 -3.38
N PHE A 754 -1.93 -9.15 -2.82
CA PHE A 754 -2.17 -9.77 -1.51
C PHE A 754 -1.36 -9.14 -0.37
N MET A 755 -0.18 -8.56 -0.65
CA MET A 755 0.64 -7.96 0.41
C MET A 755 0.07 -6.67 1.03
N PRO A 756 -0.70 -5.80 0.33
CA PRO A 756 -1.28 -4.61 0.96
C PRO A 756 -2.25 -4.93 2.10
N GLU A 757 -2.98 -6.04 2.03
CA GLU A 757 -3.83 -6.48 3.14
C GLU A 757 -2.99 -6.89 4.36
N LEU A 758 -1.89 -7.63 4.14
CA LEU A 758 -1.02 -8.10 5.21
C LEU A 758 -0.21 -6.95 5.86
N ILE A 759 0.09 -5.87 5.12
CA ILE A 759 0.83 -4.70 5.62
C ILE A 759 -0.11 -3.63 6.21
N TYR A 760 -1.25 -3.33 5.56
CA TYR A 760 -2.12 -2.19 5.88
C TYR A 760 -3.59 -2.55 6.19
N GLY A 761 -3.99 -3.80 5.97
CA GLY A 761 -5.39 -4.25 6.09
C GLY A 761 -5.88 -4.44 7.52
N VAL A 762 -7.15 -4.81 7.65
CA VAL A 762 -7.81 -5.04 8.96
C VAL A 762 -7.17 -6.24 9.69
N ASN A 763 -6.75 -7.25 8.93
CA ASN A 763 -6.09 -8.48 9.39
C ASN A 763 -4.55 -8.40 9.29
N ARG A 764 -3.97 -7.20 9.45
CA ARG A 764 -2.52 -6.92 9.32
C ARG A 764 -1.68 -7.95 10.09
N SER A 765 -0.74 -8.57 9.40
CA SER A 765 0.26 -9.46 10.01
C SER A 765 1.59 -9.37 9.26
N LEU A 766 2.54 -8.63 9.84
CA LEU A 766 3.91 -8.55 9.31
C LEU A 766 4.63 -9.91 9.36
N ALA A 767 4.17 -10.86 10.19
CA ALA A 767 4.65 -12.25 10.14
C ALA A 767 4.19 -12.94 8.85
N LYS A 768 2.89 -12.89 8.53
CA LYS A 768 2.35 -13.42 7.26
C LYS A 768 2.95 -12.68 6.05
N ALA A 769 3.12 -11.36 6.10
CA ALA A 769 3.75 -10.58 5.03
C ALA A 769 5.20 -11.02 4.76
N ARG A 770 6.02 -11.21 5.81
CA ARG A 770 7.40 -11.74 5.68
C ARG A 770 7.43 -13.18 5.18
N LEU A 771 6.47 -14.02 5.59
CA LEU A 771 6.35 -15.40 5.10
C LEU A 771 5.96 -15.44 3.62
N LEU A 772 5.02 -14.58 3.19
CA LEU A 772 4.65 -14.44 1.77
C LEU A 772 5.83 -13.90 0.95
N LEU A 773 6.57 -12.88 1.43
CA LEU A 773 7.78 -12.41 0.75
C LEU A 773 8.81 -13.55 0.61
N LYS A 774 9.10 -14.28 1.71
CA LYS A 774 10.04 -15.41 1.69
C LYS A 774 9.62 -16.45 0.65
N SER A 775 8.33 -16.77 0.59
CA SER A 775 7.76 -17.73 -0.36
C SER A 775 7.90 -17.25 -1.80
N LEU A 776 7.55 -15.99 -2.09
CA LEU A 776 7.68 -15.38 -3.42
C LEU A 776 9.13 -15.31 -3.90
N VAL A 777 10.09 -15.02 -3.01
CA VAL A 777 11.53 -15.01 -3.34
C VAL A 777 12.07 -16.42 -3.60
N ILE A 778 11.62 -17.43 -2.84
CA ILE A 778 12.01 -18.84 -3.08
C ILE A 778 11.43 -19.33 -4.41
N ILE A 779 10.14 -19.10 -4.66
CA ILE A 779 9.49 -19.43 -5.94
C ILE A 779 10.19 -18.68 -7.08
N GLY A 780 10.51 -17.40 -6.90
CA GLY A 780 11.28 -16.60 -7.85
C GLY A 780 12.67 -17.17 -8.14
N ALA A 781 13.37 -17.69 -7.13
CA ALA A 781 14.70 -18.28 -7.32
C ALA A 781 14.65 -19.63 -8.06
N LEU A 782 13.68 -20.49 -7.70
CA LEU A 782 13.44 -21.77 -8.39
C LEU A 782 13.03 -21.53 -9.86
N THR A 783 12.08 -20.62 -10.07
CA THR A 783 11.59 -20.22 -11.40
C THR A 783 12.70 -19.57 -12.22
N GLY A 784 13.52 -18.70 -11.60
CA GLY A 784 14.67 -18.07 -12.24
C GLY A 784 15.74 -19.07 -12.66
N PHE A 785 16.09 -20.04 -11.81
CA PHE A 785 17.04 -21.10 -12.17
C PHE A 785 16.50 -21.98 -13.31
N MET A 786 15.23 -22.38 -13.23
CA MET A 786 14.56 -23.20 -14.24
C MET A 786 14.49 -22.49 -15.60
N LEU A 787 14.07 -21.21 -15.62
CA LEU A 787 14.04 -20.39 -16.84
C LEU A 787 15.42 -20.01 -17.35
N GLY A 788 16.41 -19.85 -16.46
CA GLY A 788 17.81 -19.69 -16.83
C GLY A 788 18.31 -20.93 -17.59
N ALA A 789 18.08 -22.12 -17.03
CA ALA A 789 18.47 -23.38 -17.65
C ALA A 789 17.79 -23.59 -19.00
N ILE A 790 16.46 -23.42 -19.09
CA ILE A 790 15.70 -23.57 -20.34
C ILE A 790 16.09 -22.50 -21.37
N GLY A 791 16.12 -21.23 -20.95
CA GLY A 791 16.46 -20.09 -21.81
C GLY A 791 17.88 -20.13 -22.36
N THR A 792 18.82 -20.75 -21.63
CA THR A 792 20.18 -21.05 -22.14
C THR A 792 20.19 -22.29 -23.03
N SER A 793 19.42 -23.32 -22.71
CA SER A 793 19.39 -24.58 -23.47
C SER A 793 18.76 -24.42 -24.85
N VAL A 794 17.74 -23.57 -25.01
CA VAL A 794 17.05 -23.39 -26.30
C VAL A 794 17.99 -22.81 -27.39
N PRO A 795 18.71 -21.68 -27.18
CA PRO A 795 19.68 -21.18 -28.16
C PRO A 795 20.94 -22.05 -28.31
N LEU A 796 21.29 -22.87 -27.30
CA LEU A 796 22.42 -23.79 -27.32
C LEU A 796 22.16 -25.05 -28.16
N LEU A 797 20.99 -25.68 -27.97
CA LEU A 797 20.63 -26.95 -28.59
C LEU A 797 19.84 -26.76 -29.89
N PHE A 798 19.08 -25.67 -30.00
CA PHE A 798 18.19 -25.39 -31.13
C PHE A 798 18.40 -23.98 -31.73
N PRO A 799 19.65 -23.52 -31.98
CA PRO A 799 19.90 -22.19 -32.54
C PRO A 799 19.22 -21.96 -33.90
N TYR A 800 19.06 -23.04 -34.68
CA TYR A 800 18.40 -23.06 -35.98
C TYR A 800 16.91 -22.73 -35.94
N LEU A 801 16.28 -22.59 -34.76
CA LEU A 801 14.93 -22.01 -34.65
C LEU A 801 14.93 -20.50 -34.96
N PHE A 802 16.02 -19.79 -34.65
CA PHE A 802 16.08 -18.34 -34.77
C PHE A 802 16.81 -17.86 -36.02
N THR A 803 17.86 -18.56 -36.46
CA THR A 803 18.58 -18.19 -37.68
C THR A 803 19.36 -19.36 -38.27
N ARG A 804 19.66 -19.25 -39.57
CA ARG A 804 20.52 -20.20 -40.32
C ARG A 804 21.96 -19.68 -40.46
N ASP A 805 22.23 -18.45 -40.06
CA ASP A 805 23.54 -17.81 -40.17
C ASP A 805 24.49 -18.30 -39.05
N HIS A 806 25.49 -19.09 -39.43
CA HIS A 806 26.43 -19.70 -38.49
C HIS A 806 27.24 -18.66 -37.69
N GLU A 807 27.56 -17.50 -38.27
CA GLU A 807 28.32 -16.46 -37.57
C GLU A 807 27.47 -15.77 -36.49
N VAL A 808 26.17 -15.57 -36.75
CA VAL A 808 25.21 -15.10 -35.74
C VAL A 808 25.07 -16.11 -34.61
N ILE A 809 24.99 -17.40 -34.93
CA ILE A 809 24.94 -18.49 -33.93
C ILE A 809 26.21 -18.51 -33.07
N VAL A 810 27.39 -18.32 -33.65
CA VAL A 810 28.66 -18.23 -32.91
C VAL A 810 28.69 -17.01 -31.97
N GLU A 811 28.14 -15.86 -32.37
CA GLU A 811 27.99 -14.69 -31.49
C GLU A 811 26.98 -14.93 -30.35
N MET A 812 25.86 -15.64 -30.61
CA MET A 812 24.88 -16.04 -29.58
C MET A 812 25.51 -16.94 -28.49
N HIS A 813 26.33 -17.92 -28.89
CA HIS A 813 26.97 -18.85 -27.96
C HIS A 813 27.92 -18.15 -26.96
N LYS A 814 28.54 -17.03 -27.36
CA LYS A 814 29.47 -16.26 -26.51
C LYS A 814 28.79 -15.61 -25.30
N VAL A 815 27.46 -15.49 -25.27
CA VAL A 815 26.72 -14.78 -24.22
C VAL A 815 25.87 -15.68 -23.32
N LEU A 816 25.80 -16.98 -23.58
CA LEU A 816 24.93 -17.93 -22.87
C LEU A 816 25.14 -17.96 -21.35
N PHE A 817 26.38 -17.80 -20.89
CA PHE A 817 26.70 -17.79 -19.45
C PHE A 817 26.27 -16.49 -18.74
N PRO A 818 26.66 -15.27 -19.17
CA PRO A 818 26.13 -14.05 -18.55
C PRO A 818 24.60 -13.90 -18.73
N TYR A 819 24.02 -14.44 -19.80
CA TYR A 819 22.57 -14.58 -19.97
C TYR A 819 21.93 -15.42 -18.85
N PHE A 820 22.49 -16.59 -18.54
CA PHE A 820 22.03 -17.45 -17.44
C PHE A 820 22.09 -16.72 -16.09
N ILE A 821 23.23 -16.07 -15.80
CA ILE A 821 23.45 -15.32 -14.57
C ILE A 821 22.50 -14.11 -14.44
N ALA A 822 22.09 -13.50 -15.56
CA ALA A 822 21.07 -12.45 -15.57
C ALA A 822 19.66 -13.02 -15.31
N LEU A 823 19.28 -14.14 -15.94
CA LEU A 823 17.94 -14.73 -15.76
C LEU A 823 17.73 -15.31 -14.37
N MET A 824 18.73 -16.02 -13.80
CA MET A 824 18.55 -16.78 -12.56
C MET A 824 18.04 -15.94 -11.37
N VAL A 825 18.33 -14.63 -11.38
CA VAL A 825 17.93 -13.69 -10.33
C VAL A 825 16.68 -12.87 -10.72
N THR A 826 16.29 -12.81 -12.00
CA THR A 826 15.30 -11.82 -12.47
C THR A 826 13.89 -12.03 -11.91
N PRO A 827 13.31 -13.25 -11.87
CA PRO A 827 11.98 -13.45 -11.26
C PRO A 827 11.96 -13.13 -9.75
N SER A 828 13.05 -13.41 -9.03
CA SER A 828 13.22 -12.97 -7.64
C SER A 828 13.23 -11.44 -7.53
N THR A 829 13.96 -10.74 -8.41
CA THR A 829 13.93 -9.27 -8.49
C THR A 829 12.52 -8.74 -8.74
N HIS A 830 11.72 -9.37 -9.60
CA HIS A 830 10.34 -8.96 -9.84
C HIS A 830 9.47 -9.13 -8.59
N SER A 831 9.62 -10.24 -7.84
CA SER A 831 8.91 -10.42 -6.56
C SER A 831 9.26 -9.35 -5.50
N LEU A 832 10.53 -8.93 -5.44
CA LEU A 832 11.01 -7.89 -4.54
C LEU A 832 10.49 -6.50 -4.95
N GLU A 833 10.54 -6.18 -6.25
CA GLU A 833 10.03 -4.91 -6.78
C GLU A 833 8.51 -4.80 -6.63
N GLY A 834 7.76 -5.87 -6.91
CA GLY A 834 6.31 -5.94 -6.64
C GLY A 834 5.98 -5.78 -5.15
N THR A 835 6.82 -6.31 -4.25
CA THR A 835 6.67 -6.10 -2.80
C THR A 835 6.94 -4.64 -2.40
N LEU A 836 7.93 -3.97 -3.00
CA LEU A 836 8.19 -2.55 -2.77
C LEU A 836 7.04 -1.66 -3.30
N MET A 837 6.44 -2.03 -4.44
CA MET A 837 5.22 -1.37 -4.95
C MET A 837 4.03 -1.58 -4.01
N ALA A 838 3.81 -2.82 -3.55
CA ALA A 838 2.74 -3.17 -2.62
C ALA A 838 2.83 -2.38 -1.30
N GLY A 839 4.04 -2.29 -0.74
CA GLY A 839 4.35 -1.48 0.45
C GLY A 839 4.64 0.00 0.15
N ARG A 840 4.25 0.50 -1.02
CA ARG A 840 4.26 1.92 -1.42
C ARG A 840 5.60 2.64 -1.28
N ASP A 841 6.73 1.94 -1.24
CA ASP A 841 8.08 2.52 -1.16
C ASP A 841 8.59 2.95 -2.55
N LEU A 842 7.73 3.66 -3.28
CA LEU A 842 7.92 4.02 -4.67
C LEU A 842 9.10 4.99 -4.87
N ARG A 843 9.40 5.81 -3.84
CA ARG A 843 10.57 6.71 -3.84
C ARG A 843 11.89 5.96 -3.73
N PHE A 844 11.97 4.91 -2.91
CA PHE A 844 13.14 4.04 -2.92
C PHE A 844 13.27 3.32 -4.26
N LEU A 845 12.15 2.79 -4.79
CA LEU A 845 12.13 2.06 -6.06
C LEU A 845 12.59 2.93 -7.25
N SER A 846 12.19 4.20 -7.32
CA SER A 846 12.59 5.10 -8.41
C SER A 846 14.05 5.56 -8.28
N LEU A 847 14.51 5.91 -7.07
CA LEU A 847 15.90 6.33 -6.82
C LEU A 847 16.88 5.16 -7.01
N SER A 848 16.57 3.97 -6.49
CA SER A 848 17.41 2.78 -6.66
C SER A 848 17.54 2.37 -8.12
N MET A 849 16.43 2.37 -8.89
CA MET A 849 16.47 2.09 -10.33
C MET A 849 17.29 3.13 -11.11
N SER A 850 17.14 4.41 -10.78
CA SER A 850 17.92 5.50 -11.40
C SER A 850 19.42 5.37 -11.09
N GLY A 851 19.78 4.93 -9.87
CA GLY A 851 21.14 4.60 -9.48
C GLY A 851 21.70 3.38 -10.23
N CYS A 852 20.92 2.29 -10.36
CA CYS A 852 21.26 1.12 -11.15
C CYS A 852 21.49 1.47 -12.63
N PHE A 853 20.60 2.28 -13.23
CA PHE A 853 20.78 2.79 -14.60
C PHE A 853 22.06 3.61 -14.74
N SER A 854 22.29 4.57 -13.85
CA SER A 854 23.46 5.48 -13.92
C SER A 854 24.78 4.72 -13.77
N LEU A 855 24.89 3.85 -12.76
CA LEU A 855 26.10 3.07 -12.50
C LEU A 855 26.29 1.96 -13.54
N GLY A 856 25.22 1.27 -13.95
CA GLY A 856 25.24 0.26 -14.99
C GLY A 856 25.60 0.83 -16.35
N GLY A 857 25.10 2.02 -16.71
CA GLY A 857 25.45 2.72 -17.94
C GLY A 857 26.91 3.17 -17.96
N LEU A 858 27.44 3.64 -16.84
CA LEU A 858 28.87 3.93 -16.69
C LEU A 858 29.73 2.66 -16.84
N LEU A 859 29.31 1.55 -16.23
CA LEU A 859 29.98 0.26 -16.37
C LEU A 859 29.98 -0.22 -17.83
N LEU A 860 28.85 -0.15 -18.53
CA LEU A 860 28.74 -0.50 -19.94
C LEU A 860 29.63 0.38 -20.84
N LEU A 861 29.71 1.70 -20.59
CA LEU A 861 30.67 2.59 -21.27
C LEU A 861 32.11 2.13 -21.07
N LEU A 862 32.51 1.81 -19.84
CA LEU A 862 33.87 1.36 -19.51
C LEU A 862 34.19 0.01 -20.18
N VAL A 863 33.27 -0.94 -20.13
CA VAL A 863 33.41 -2.28 -20.74
C VAL A 863 33.47 -2.18 -22.28
N SER A 864 32.63 -1.32 -22.88
CA SER A 864 32.70 -1.01 -24.32
C SER A 864 34.04 -0.37 -24.70
N SER A 865 34.53 0.61 -23.92
CA SER A 865 35.82 1.29 -24.18
C SER A 865 37.03 0.38 -24.13
N LYS A 866 36.96 -0.73 -23.37
CA LYS A 866 37.99 -1.77 -23.27
C LYS A 866 37.89 -2.83 -24.38
N GLY A 867 36.86 -2.80 -25.22
CA GLY A 867 36.69 -3.75 -26.33
C GLY A 867 36.23 -5.14 -25.92
N CYS A 868 35.53 -5.29 -24.78
CA CYS A 868 35.09 -6.58 -24.25
C CYS A 868 33.97 -7.29 -25.06
N GLY A 869 33.58 -6.75 -26.22
CA GLY A 869 32.60 -7.33 -27.13
C GLY A 869 31.20 -7.50 -26.53
N LEU A 870 30.38 -8.32 -27.21
CA LEU A 870 29.02 -8.62 -26.79
C LEU A 870 28.92 -9.29 -25.40
N PRO A 871 29.82 -10.21 -24.99
CA PRO A 871 29.81 -10.77 -23.64
C PRO A 871 29.96 -9.70 -22.55
N GLY A 872 30.72 -8.64 -22.82
CA GLY A 872 30.83 -7.49 -21.91
C GLY A 872 29.49 -6.77 -21.68
N CYS A 873 28.68 -6.60 -22.72
CA CYS A 873 27.34 -6.02 -22.59
C CYS A 873 26.41 -6.91 -21.75
N TRP A 874 26.44 -8.22 -21.97
CA TRP A 874 25.62 -9.17 -21.19
C TRP A 874 26.07 -9.30 -19.74
N TRP A 875 27.37 -9.20 -19.45
CA TRP A 875 27.86 -9.06 -18.08
C TRP A 875 27.40 -7.76 -17.41
N GLY A 876 27.26 -6.67 -18.18
CA GLY A 876 26.63 -5.43 -17.73
C GLY A 876 25.15 -5.64 -17.36
N LEU A 877 24.39 -6.39 -18.17
CA LEU A 877 23.01 -6.77 -17.85
C LEU A 877 22.93 -7.64 -16.59
N ALA A 878 23.78 -8.67 -16.47
CA ALA A 878 23.85 -9.48 -15.26
C ALA A 878 24.13 -8.62 -14.02
N GLY A 879 25.14 -7.74 -14.07
CA GLY A 879 25.45 -6.79 -13.00
C GLY A 879 24.28 -5.87 -12.64
N PHE A 880 23.52 -5.40 -13.63
CA PHE A 880 22.32 -4.59 -13.43
C PHE A 880 21.20 -5.38 -12.71
N GLN A 881 20.94 -6.63 -13.09
CA GLN A 881 19.93 -7.46 -12.41
C GLN A 881 20.32 -7.80 -10.97
N TRP A 882 21.58 -8.17 -10.74
CA TRP A 882 22.08 -8.46 -9.40
C TRP A 882 22.14 -7.20 -8.51
N ALA A 883 22.45 -6.03 -9.07
CA ALA A 883 22.36 -4.77 -8.33
C ALA A 883 20.91 -4.44 -7.90
N ARG A 884 19.94 -4.59 -8.81
CA ARG A 884 18.50 -4.44 -8.50
C ARG A 884 18.06 -5.39 -7.39
N PHE A 885 18.39 -6.68 -7.53
CA PHE A 885 18.11 -7.71 -6.53
C PHE A 885 18.67 -7.35 -5.16
N CYS A 886 19.98 -7.07 -5.07
CA CYS A 886 20.66 -6.79 -3.81
C CYS A 886 20.12 -5.52 -3.12
N LEU A 887 19.81 -4.46 -3.88
CA LEU A 887 19.23 -3.24 -3.32
C LEU A 887 17.81 -3.45 -2.80
N ALA A 888 16.95 -4.12 -3.58
CA ALA A 888 15.57 -4.38 -3.19
C ALA A 888 15.49 -5.36 -2.01
N LEU A 889 16.28 -6.44 -2.02
CA LEU A 889 16.39 -7.38 -0.91
C LEU A 889 16.87 -6.68 0.36
N ARG A 890 17.99 -5.95 0.29
CA ARG A 890 18.53 -5.20 1.44
C ARG A 890 17.53 -4.20 2.01
N ARG A 891 16.72 -3.56 1.18
CA ARG A 891 15.67 -2.64 1.63
C ARG A 891 14.55 -3.37 2.37
N LEU A 892 14.08 -4.50 1.82
CA LEU A 892 12.97 -5.28 2.38
C LEU A 892 13.36 -6.06 3.64
N THR A 893 14.61 -6.51 3.76
CA THR A 893 15.14 -7.20 4.95
C THR A 893 15.78 -6.26 5.98
N SER A 894 15.82 -4.95 5.71
CA SER A 894 16.34 -3.97 6.67
C SER A 894 15.44 -3.92 7.91
N PRO A 895 15.99 -3.76 9.14
CA PRO A 895 15.20 -3.40 10.31
C PRO A 895 14.38 -2.11 10.11
N GLN A 896 14.85 -1.23 9.23
CA GLN A 896 14.22 0.02 8.78
C GLN A 896 13.51 -0.17 7.42
N GLY A 897 13.03 -1.39 7.13
CA GLY A 897 12.26 -1.73 5.95
C GLY A 897 10.77 -1.84 6.25
N ILE A 898 9.92 -1.69 5.23
CA ILE A 898 8.45 -1.73 5.32
C ILE A 898 7.86 -2.99 5.97
N LEU A 899 8.61 -4.09 6.06
CA LEU A 899 8.19 -5.37 6.65
C LEU A 899 8.69 -5.60 8.09
N TYR A 900 9.57 -4.73 8.61
CA TYR A 900 10.25 -4.90 9.90
C TYR A 900 10.15 -3.67 10.80
N SER A 901 10.04 -2.47 10.22
CA SER A 901 9.78 -1.25 10.97
C SER A 901 8.29 -0.98 11.04
N GLU A 902 7.76 -0.87 12.25
CA GLU A 902 6.38 -0.44 12.50
C GLU A 902 6.16 1.06 12.17
N GLU A 903 7.25 1.82 11.94
CA GLU A 903 7.24 3.26 11.66
C GLU A 903 6.91 3.61 10.19
N PHE A 904 6.87 2.64 9.26
CA PHE A 904 6.41 2.89 7.88
C PHE A 904 4.88 3.00 7.80
N ASN A 905 4.34 4.06 8.44
CA ASN A 905 2.93 4.45 8.47
C ASN A 905 2.74 5.99 8.51
#